data_AF-A0AAJ0IUU8-F1
#
_entry.id   AF-A0AAJ0IUU8-F1
#
_cell.length_a   1.000
_cell.length_b   1.000
_cell.length_c   1.000
_cell.angle_alpha   90.00
_cell.angle_beta   90.00
_cell.angle_gamma   90.00
#
_symmetry.space_group_name_H-M   'P 1'
#
loop_
_entity.id
_entity.type
_entity.pdbx_description
1 polymer ?
#
loop_
_entity_poly.entity_id
_entity_poly.type
_entity_poly.pdbx_seq_one_letter_code
_entity_poly.pdbx_strand_id
1 'polypeptide(L)'
;MRLAPLQLAATPTTALATPSHTSPIIPMEVPPVPGGNPPLGPRPRRQTLMQPPLVPLNDSAMTGRQALVALDSEFSEQRLAEVQARQITLQALQSKLATHLAQAGIAPEKDSVAAKLAAGALQPVYLDRAAFKAMAKALPDRASAVAGPVLVDAQQGRIIFDLQRAFAPGDTFSDAAHTALRKALDLPGHGLTTPHWLQSATPKQPRRKLQQAARYHGHEVPARDGGAAFFKANDHHLVAGKDALLRKHRKELVHDTYFQAPSTRALGKDVMVHRGLFDNHAGIPENSLAAIDRAYAQGYRNLELDVEVTADGVPVLMHDFSIGRMTDDPQNKLVSQVPFAQLRDMPLVIRNPVDGNFIKTDQTIAAVEQALEHALQKPEAMSVALDCKEDTAEAVAMLLMRRPDLRQGAAIKLYAKYYTGGFDQFVSNLYKHYQINPMHSQDAPRRAALDRLLAKINVVPVFSQGMLADPQLRDFFPCKDDGPEGLAETAVQWLESWAKMRPVIVEAVATDQQSAAGKAMELTRTRLRQPDSAYAQAAFSSGYRYEDFSLPRANHDKDYYVWRNFGEMQKLSGEAFGIQRTTAGAFRDAGESLLTDQPEEELLALLENRTLARGHTGMELDLPPETLIDTARDAAIVEQRTNEFHAASKPADPAHVAAVREGRRLDRAAQRPHDAAARQAADARAESLGRLTDQYRGAPVTHYLNEQAKQIEPEQ
;
A
#
# COMPACT_ATOMS: atom_id res chain seq x y z
N MET A 1 -25.63 34.07 42.97
CA MET A 1 -26.06 35.42 42.50
C MET A 1 -25.96 35.42 40.99
N ARG A 2 -27.03 35.10 40.23
CA ARG A 2 -28.16 35.96 39.80
C ARG A 2 -27.75 37.28 39.13
N LEU A 3 -27.93 37.24 37.80
CA LEU A 3 -28.60 38.21 36.91
C LEU A 3 -27.79 39.37 36.30
N ALA A 4 -27.82 39.36 34.96
CA ALA A 4 -27.51 40.43 34.00
C ALA A 4 -28.44 41.67 34.17
N PRO A 5 -28.26 42.80 33.44
CA PRO A 5 -28.79 42.88 32.05
C PRO A 5 -28.18 43.90 31.03
N LEU A 6 -28.36 43.58 29.73
CA LEU A 6 -28.89 44.37 28.58
C LEU A 6 -28.29 45.75 28.20
N GLN A 7 -27.77 45.88 26.95
CA GLN A 7 -28.34 46.63 25.78
C GLN A 7 -28.06 48.17 25.77
N LEU A 8 -27.95 48.94 24.68
CA LEU A 8 -28.09 48.80 23.22
C LEU A 8 -27.48 50.05 22.54
N ALA A 9 -27.02 49.88 21.28
CA ALA A 9 -27.00 50.79 20.12
C ALA A 9 -26.21 52.13 20.12
N ALA A 10 -25.24 52.25 19.19
CA ALA A 10 -25.37 53.02 17.94
C ALA A 10 -24.11 52.88 17.05
N THR A 11 -24.34 52.70 15.74
CA THR A 11 -23.34 52.64 14.65
C THR A 11 -22.91 54.06 14.20
N PRO A 12 -21.80 54.23 13.46
CA PRO A 12 -21.86 54.05 12.00
C PRO A 12 -20.70 53.26 11.39
N THR A 13 -21.08 52.64 10.28
CA THR A 13 -20.32 51.91 9.27
C THR A 13 -19.18 52.73 8.70
N THR A 14 -17.98 52.14 8.59
CA THR A 14 -16.97 52.61 7.63
C THR A 14 -16.42 51.39 6.88
N ALA A 15 -16.68 51.34 5.59
CA ALA A 15 -16.24 50.30 4.68
C ALA A 15 -14.75 50.45 4.35
N LEU A 16 -14.02 49.34 4.34
CA LEU A 16 -12.67 49.25 3.79
C LEU A 16 -12.76 48.78 2.34
N ALA A 17 -12.20 49.61 1.46
CA ALA A 17 -12.34 49.57 0.02
C ALA A 17 -11.36 48.62 -0.68
N THR A 18 -11.84 48.07 -1.79
CA THR A 18 -11.12 47.41 -2.88
C THR A 18 -10.07 48.34 -3.53
N PRO A 19 -8.89 47.83 -3.94
CA PRO A 19 -7.99 48.58 -4.79
C PRO A 19 -8.38 48.41 -6.27
N SER A 20 -8.91 49.48 -6.86
CA SER A 20 -9.11 49.65 -8.30
C SER A 20 -7.88 50.31 -8.92
N HIS A 21 -7.36 49.67 -9.98
CA HIS A 21 -6.36 50.23 -10.89
C HIS A 21 -6.95 51.41 -11.68
N THR A 22 -6.23 52.54 -11.77
CA THR A 22 -6.28 53.58 -12.82
C THR A 22 -5.36 54.74 -12.40
N SER A 23 -4.19 54.95 -13.00
CA SER A 23 -3.88 55.82 -14.17
C SER A 23 -2.41 56.32 -14.01
N PRO A 24 -1.73 57.00 -14.95
CA PRO A 24 -1.93 57.18 -16.40
C PRO A 24 -0.69 56.72 -17.24
N ILE A 25 -0.92 56.32 -18.49
CA ILE A 25 0.15 56.02 -19.47
C ILE A 25 0.52 57.31 -20.21
N ILE A 26 1.78 57.72 -20.13
CA ILE A 26 2.39 58.74 -20.99
C ILE A 26 3.17 58.01 -22.11
N PRO A 27 2.97 58.38 -23.39
CA PRO A 27 3.45 57.62 -24.53
C PRO A 27 4.92 57.95 -24.85
N MET A 28 5.75 56.92 -25.04
CA MET A 28 7.05 57.08 -25.68
C MET A 28 7.04 56.53 -27.10
N GLU A 29 7.70 57.30 -27.94
CA GLU A 29 7.64 57.36 -29.40
C GLU A 29 8.06 56.08 -30.13
N VAL A 30 7.30 55.80 -31.20
CA VAL A 30 7.57 54.78 -32.22
C VAL A 30 8.36 55.43 -33.36
N PRO A 31 9.54 54.93 -33.77
CA PRO A 31 10.19 55.38 -34.99
C PRO A 31 9.47 54.84 -36.25
N PRO A 32 9.43 55.60 -37.36
CA PRO A 32 8.57 55.31 -38.49
C PRO A 32 9.12 54.19 -39.39
N VAL A 33 8.17 53.44 -39.97
CA VAL A 33 8.38 52.51 -41.07
C VAL A 33 8.69 53.28 -42.36
N PRO A 34 9.77 52.97 -43.09
CA PRO A 34 9.88 53.31 -44.50
C PRO A 34 9.28 52.18 -45.33
N GLY A 35 8.17 52.49 -46.01
CA GLY A 35 7.64 51.64 -47.07
C GLY A 35 8.58 51.64 -48.27
N GLY A 36 8.79 50.44 -48.81
CA GLY A 36 9.46 50.23 -50.09
C GLY A 36 9.50 48.75 -50.40
N ASN A 37 8.62 48.27 -51.29
CA ASN A 37 8.72 46.93 -51.88
C ASN A 37 10.00 46.83 -52.73
N PRO A 38 10.92 45.87 -52.46
CA PRO A 38 11.90 45.42 -53.44
C PRO A 38 11.44 44.08 -54.05
N PRO A 39 11.95 43.71 -55.23
CA PRO A 39 11.37 42.68 -56.08
C PRO A 39 11.53 41.27 -55.47
N LEU A 40 10.67 40.34 -55.91
CA LEU A 40 10.79 38.90 -55.71
C LEU A 40 12.21 38.42 -56.07
N GLY A 41 13.08 38.35 -55.08
CA GLY A 41 14.41 37.74 -55.18
C GLY A 41 14.29 36.21 -55.29
N PRO A 42 15.23 35.55 -55.99
CA PRO A 42 15.11 34.13 -56.31
C PRO A 42 15.11 33.30 -55.03
N ARG A 43 14.23 32.28 -54.99
CA ARG A 43 14.18 31.26 -53.94
C ARG A 43 15.60 30.86 -53.51
N PRO A 44 15.94 30.84 -52.21
CA PRO A 44 17.24 30.35 -51.79
C PRO A 44 17.40 28.89 -52.23
N ARG A 45 18.52 28.64 -52.92
CA ARG A 45 18.97 27.33 -53.36
C ARG A 45 19.01 26.36 -52.18
N ARG A 46 18.69 25.08 -52.44
CA ARG A 46 18.87 23.94 -51.53
C ARG A 46 20.14 24.12 -50.70
N GLN A 47 19.98 24.35 -49.40
CA GLN A 47 21.07 24.12 -48.45
C GLN A 47 21.49 22.66 -48.59
N THR A 48 22.77 22.44 -48.84
CA THR A 48 23.42 21.16 -48.56
C THR A 48 23.05 20.73 -47.14
N LEU A 49 22.42 19.56 -46.99
CA LEU A 49 22.07 18.95 -45.71
C LEU A 49 23.34 18.79 -44.87
N MET A 50 23.63 19.75 -44.00
CA MET A 50 24.64 19.61 -42.96
C MET A 50 24.12 18.62 -41.91
N GLN A 51 24.93 17.62 -41.55
CA GLN A 51 24.60 16.70 -40.47
C GLN A 51 24.38 17.49 -39.16
N PRO A 52 23.41 17.11 -38.30
CA PRO A 52 23.22 17.79 -37.02
C PRO A 52 24.51 17.69 -36.20
N PRO A 53 24.98 18.79 -35.57
CA PRO A 53 26.20 18.77 -34.77
C PRO A 53 26.00 17.83 -33.57
N LEU A 54 26.86 16.79 -33.50
CA LEU A 54 26.91 15.88 -32.37
C LEU A 54 27.75 16.49 -31.26
N VAL A 55 27.22 16.52 -30.04
CA VAL A 55 27.93 16.99 -28.84
C VAL A 55 28.18 15.83 -27.87
N PRO A 56 29.34 15.84 -27.18
CA PRO A 56 29.59 14.95 -26.05
C PRO A 56 28.68 15.26 -24.86
N LEU A 57 28.13 14.21 -24.24
CA LEU A 57 27.41 14.30 -22.97
C LEU A 57 28.41 14.10 -21.81
N ASN A 58 28.93 15.19 -21.25
CA ASN A 58 30.04 15.13 -20.27
C ASN A 58 29.64 14.55 -18.90
N ASP A 59 28.39 14.75 -18.45
CA ASP A 59 27.88 14.26 -17.15
C ASP A 59 27.21 12.87 -17.21
N SER A 60 27.33 12.17 -18.34
CA SER A 60 26.81 10.80 -18.53
C SER A 60 27.73 9.71 -17.94
N ALA A 61 28.76 10.10 -17.19
CA ALA A 61 29.94 9.28 -16.89
C ALA A 61 29.75 8.16 -15.85
N MET A 62 28.53 7.63 -15.70
CA MET A 62 28.28 6.42 -14.89
C MET A 62 29.01 5.17 -15.43
N THR A 63 29.43 5.18 -16.71
CA THR A 63 30.01 4.02 -17.42
C THR A 63 31.43 4.27 -17.96
N GLY A 64 32.01 5.46 -17.74
CA GLY A 64 33.37 5.80 -18.15
C GLY A 64 33.61 6.04 -19.65
N ARG A 65 32.58 6.03 -20.52
CA ARG A 65 32.69 6.35 -21.96
C ARG A 65 31.69 7.43 -22.39
N GLN A 66 32.16 8.42 -23.17
CA GLN A 66 31.33 9.54 -23.66
C GLN A 66 30.34 9.08 -24.73
N ALA A 67 29.05 9.38 -24.55
CA ALA A 67 28.02 9.27 -25.59
C ALA A 67 27.85 10.58 -26.34
N LEU A 68 27.40 10.47 -27.60
CA LEU A 68 27.08 11.62 -28.45
C LEU A 68 25.56 11.78 -28.61
N VAL A 69 25.09 13.03 -28.58
CA VAL A 69 23.70 13.41 -28.88
C VAL A 69 23.67 14.58 -29.87
N ALA A 70 22.59 14.76 -30.62
CA ALA A 70 22.42 15.95 -31.47
C ALA A 70 21.93 17.15 -30.63
N LEU A 71 22.54 18.32 -30.83
CA LEU A 71 22.10 19.58 -30.19
C LEU A 71 20.73 20.00 -30.70
N ASP A 72 19.71 19.92 -29.86
CA ASP A 72 18.67 20.94 -29.79
C ASP A 72 18.91 21.72 -28.49
N SER A 73 18.84 23.05 -28.53
CA SER A 73 19.19 23.91 -27.41
C SER A 73 18.32 23.58 -26.18
N GLU A 74 18.98 23.28 -25.05
CA GLU A 74 18.43 22.85 -23.75
C GLU A 74 18.08 21.35 -23.61
N PHE A 75 19.01 20.59 -22.99
CA PHE A 75 18.77 19.22 -22.54
C PHE A 75 18.24 19.25 -21.11
N SER A 76 16.98 18.85 -20.89
CA SER A 76 16.40 18.76 -19.54
C SER A 76 17.01 17.61 -18.73
N GLU A 77 16.95 17.69 -17.39
CA GLU A 77 17.42 16.62 -16.49
C GLU A 77 16.73 15.27 -16.77
N GLN A 78 15.46 15.29 -17.16
CA GLN A 78 14.69 14.09 -17.52
C GLN A 78 15.24 13.40 -18.77
N ARG A 79 15.66 14.18 -19.78
CA ARG A 79 16.29 13.65 -21.02
C ARG A 79 17.68 13.07 -20.74
N LEU A 80 18.44 13.67 -19.83
CA LEU A 80 19.73 13.15 -19.37
C LEU A 80 19.57 11.79 -18.69
N ALA A 81 18.62 11.67 -17.76
CA ALA A 81 18.31 10.40 -17.08
C ALA A 81 17.85 9.30 -18.08
N GLU A 82 17.05 9.68 -19.08
CA GLU A 82 16.60 8.78 -20.16
C GLU A 82 17.77 8.20 -20.97
N VAL A 83 18.78 9.02 -21.30
CA VAL A 83 19.95 8.60 -22.06
C VAL A 83 20.86 7.73 -21.20
N GLN A 84 21.04 8.08 -19.92
CA GLN A 84 21.82 7.31 -18.96
C GLN A 84 21.25 5.89 -18.76
N ALA A 85 19.94 5.75 -18.59
CA ALA A 85 19.30 4.44 -18.45
C ALA A 85 19.55 3.53 -19.67
N ARG A 86 19.56 4.10 -20.88
CA ARG A 86 19.79 3.36 -22.14
C ARG A 86 21.23 3.02 -22.41
N GLN A 87 22.17 3.80 -21.87
CA GLN A 87 23.57 3.41 -21.84
C GLN A 87 23.78 2.18 -20.97
N ILE A 88 23.10 2.09 -19.82
CA ILE A 88 23.16 0.90 -18.95
C ILE A 88 22.63 -0.33 -19.70
N THR A 89 21.52 -0.21 -20.42
CA THR A 89 21.00 -1.31 -21.26
C THR A 89 21.97 -1.73 -22.35
N LEU A 90 22.56 -0.77 -23.06
CA LEU A 90 23.55 -1.08 -24.09
C LEU A 90 24.79 -1.77 -23.49
N GLN A 91 25.26 -1.33 -22.33
CA GLN A 91 26.39 -1.95 -21.65
C GLN A 91 26.07 -3.37 -21.18
N ALA A 92 24.86 -3.61 -20.67
CA ALA A 92 24.39 -4.95 -20.30
C ALA A 92 24.33 -5.87 -21.53
N LEU A 93 23.89 -5.35 -22.69
CA LEU A 93 23.92 -6.08 -23.97
C LEU A 93 25.36 -6.42 -24.38
N GLN A 94 26.26 -5.45 -24.36
CA GLN A 94 27.67 -5.65 -24.72
C GLN A 94 28.32 -6.72 -23.84
N SER A 95 28.04 -6.67 -22.53
CA SER A 95 28.54 -7.66 -21.55
C SER A 95 27.99 -9.06 -21.84
N LYS A 96 26.68 -9.18 -22.10
CA LYS A 96 26.05 -10.46 -22.47
C LYS A 96 26.62 -11.04 -23.77
N LEU A 97 26.86 -10.19 -24.76
CA LEU A 97 27.46 -10.60 -26.02
C LEU A 97 28.92 -11.05 -25.82
N ALA A 98 29.72 -10.27 -25.09
CA ALA A 98 31.12 -10.62 -24.79
C ALA A 98 31.22 -11.98 -24.07
N THR A 99 30.37 -12.22 -23.07
CA THR A 99 30.29 -13.51 -22.37
C THR A 99 29.89 -14.65 -23.30
N HIS A 100 28.89 -14.44 -24.18
CA HIS A 100 28.47 -15.44 -25.16
C HIS A 100 29.60 -15.81 -26.13
N LEU A 101 30.33 -14.80 -26.63
CA LEU A 101 31.47 -15.01 -27.52
C LEU A 101 32.62 -15.75 -26.82
N ALA A 102 32.92 -15.41 -25.56
CA ALA A 102 33.94 -16.08 -24.77
C ALA A 102 33.60 -17.55 -24.49
N GLN A 103 32.34 -17.85 -24.18
CA GLN A 103 31.86 -19.21 -23.92
C GLN A 103 31.80 -20.09 -25.17
N ALA A 104 31.56 -19.51 -26.34
CA ALA A 104 31.49 -20.25 -27.59
C ALA A 104 32.86 -20.76 -28.08
N GLY A 105 33.97 -20.23 -27.57
CA GLY A 105 35.33 -20.66 -27.91
C GLY A 105 35.77 -20.34 -29.36
N ILE A 106 34.94 -19.64 -30.12
CA ILE A 106 35.17 -19.21 -31.51
C ILE A 106 35.15 -17.68 -31.53
N ALA A 107 36.26 -17.05 -31.89
CA ALA A 107 36.32 -15.59 -31.98
C ALA A 107 35.76 -15.10 -33.33
N PRO A 108 34.82 -14.14 -33.35
CA PRO A 108 34.40 -13.51 -34.60
C PRO A 108 35.57 -12.76 -35.23
N GLU A 109 35.49 -12.47 -36.53
CA GLU A 109 36.54 -11.71 -37.22
C GLU A 109 36.83 -10.39 -36.49
N LYS A 110 38.12 -10.06 -36.32
CA LYS A 110 38.60 -8.97 -35.45
C LYS A 110 37.96 -7.61 -35.75
N ASP A 111 37.58 -7.38 -37.00
CA ASP A 111 36.98 -6.13 -37.47
C ASP A 111 35.45 -6.17 -37.65
N SER A 112 34.81 -7.29 -37.31
CA SER A 112 33.37 -7.46 -37.42
C SER A 112 32.61 -6.56 -36.45
N VAL A 113 31.35 -6.27 -36.77
CA VAL A 113 30.45 -5.51 -35.89
C VAL A 113 30.26 -6.23 -34.56
N ALA A 114 30.22 -7.57 -34.54
CA ALA A 114 30.11 -8.34 -33.31
C ALA A 114 31.33 -8.21 -32.39
N ALA A 115 32.54 -8.29 -32.96
CA ALA A 115 33.77 -8.08 -32.21
C ALA A 115 33.85 -6.64 -31.66
N LYS A 116 33.56 -5.65 -32.52
CA LYS A 116 33.60 -4.22 -32.15
C LYS A 116 32.53 -3.85 -31.13
N LEU A 117 31.32 -4.40 -31.22
CA LEU A 117 30.27 -4.14 -30.24
C LEU A 117 30.58 -4.80 -28.89
N ALA A 118 31.04 -6.06 -28.87
CA ALA A 118 31.38 -6.76 -27.63
C ALA A 118 32.55 -6.10 -26.88
N ALA A 119 33.52 -5.54 -27.60
CA ALA A 119 34.61 -4.72 -27.02
C ALA A 119 34.16 -3.29 -26.64
N GLY A 120 32.93 -2.91 -26.98
CA GLY A 120 32.39 -1.56 -26.86
C GLY A 120 33.15 -0.52 -27.69
N ALA A 121 33.86 -0.94 -28.74
CA ALA A 121 34.64 -0.08 -29.63
C ALA A 121 33.77 0.74 -30.59
N LEU A 122 32.46 0.48 -30.63
CA LEU A 122 31.48 1.32 -31.33
C LEU A 122 30.98 2.41 -30.37
N GLN A 123 31.20 3.67 -30.74
CA GLN A 123 30.71 4.82 -29.99
C GLN A 123 29.18 4.92 -30.11
N PRO A 124 28.45 4.98 -28.98
CA PRO A 124 27.01 5.10 -29.00
C PRO A 124 26.57 6.53 -29.32
N VAL A 125 25.63 6.66 -30.25
CA VAL A 125 25.01 7.92 -30.65
C VAL A 125 23.50 7.81 -30.46
N TYR A 126 22.92 8.69 -29.66
CA TYR A 126 21.49 8.67 -29.33
C TYR A 126 20.78 9.87 -29.93
N LEU A 127 19.85 9.62 -30.85
CA LEU A 127 19.18 10.67 -31.63
C LEU A 127 17.68 10.54 -31.52
N ASP A 128 16.98 11.68 -31.50
CA ASP A 128 15.55 11.66 -31.80
C ASP A 128 15.29 11.16 -33.23
N ARG A 129 14.03 10.85 -33.51
CA ARG A 129 13.62 10.26 -34.78
C ARG A 129 13.88 11.16 -35.99
N ALA A 130 13.86 12.48 -35.84
CA ALA A 130 14.09 13.42 -36.93
C ALA A 130 15.59 13.52 -37.25
N ALA A 131 16.43 13.71 -36.24
CA ALA A 131 17.88 13.73 -36.35
C ALA A 131 18.44 12.38 -36.81
N PHE A 132 17.89 11.27 -36.30
CA PHE A 132 18.23 9.91 -36.75
C PHE A 132 17.97 9.72 -38.25
N LYS A 133 16.80 10.14 -38.74
CA LYS A 133 16.47 10.07 -40.18
C LYS A 133 17.35 10.97 -41.04
N ALA A 134 17.72 12.15 -40.53
CA ALA A 134 18.61 13.06 -41.23
C ALA A 134 20.02 12.46 -41.36
N MET A 135 20.55 11.91 -40.26
CA MET A 135 21.87 11.25 -40.25
C MET A 135 21.89 9.98 -41.10
N ALA A 136 20.82 9.17 -41.05
CA ALA A 136 20.69 7.96 -41.87
C ALA A 136 20.79 8.22 -43.38
N LYS A 137 20.31 9.39 -43.85
CA LYS A 137 20.40 9.79 -45.26
C LYS A 137 21.80 10.26 -45.69
N ALA A 138 22.66 10.59 -44.73
CA ALA A 138 24.01 11.09 -44.98
C ALA A 138 25.10 10.01 -44.84
N LEU A 139 24.71 8.77 -44.47
CA LEU A 139 25.61 7.62 -44.42
C LEU A 139 25.78 6.99 -45.82
N PRO A 140 26.99 6.53 -46.21
CA PRO A 140 27.23 5.93 -47.53
C PRO A 140 26.35 4.70 -47.83
N ASP A 141 26.03 4.52 -49.13
CA ASP A 141 24.97 3.67 -49.72
C ASP A 141 24.93 2.16 -49.40
N ARG A 142 25.75 1.64 -48.47
CA ARG A 142 25.57 0.28 -47.91
C ARG A 142 24.74 0.24 -46.62
N ALA A 143 24.41 1.39 -46.02
CA ALA A 143 23.56 1.47 -44.83
C ALA A 143 22.10 1.88 -45.12
N SER A 144 21.76 2.33 -46.34
CA SER A 144 20.49 3.01 -46.62
C SER A 144 19.37 2.14 -47.22
N ALA A 145 19.30 0.86 -46.87
CA ALA A 145 18.13 0.04 -47.22
C ALA A 145 17.23 -0.12 -45.98
N VAL A 146 16.34 0.87 -45.82
CA VAL A 146 15.38 1.08 -44.70
C VAL A 146 16.08 1.47 -43.40
N ALA A 147 15.95 2.75 -42.99
CA ALA A 147 16.41 3.22 -41.68
C ALA A 147 15.66 2.47 -40.56
N GLY A 148 16.23 1.34 -40.14
CA GLY A 148 15.83 0.59 -38.97
C GLY A 148 16.05 1.41 -37.70
N PRO A 149 15.58 0.96 -36.53
CA PRO A 149 15.73 1.71 -35.28
C PRO A 149 17.18 1.80 -34.78
N VAL A 150 18.08 0.99 -35.34
CA VAL A 150 19.51 0.96 -35.04
C VAL A 150 20.28 0.98 -36.36
N LEU A 151 21.33 1.80 -36.43
CA LEU A 151 22.28 1.82 -37.53
C LEU A 151 23.69 1.62 -36.99
N VAL A 152 24.53 0.92 -37.75
CA VAL A 152 25.94 0.73 -37.41
C VAL A 152 26.77 1.28 -38.55
N ASP A 153 27.60 2.27 -38.24
CA ASP A 153 28.64 2.77 -39.15
C ASP A 153 29.99 2.26 -38.63
N ALA A 154 30.40 1.10 -39.13
CA ALA A 154 31.66 0.48 -38.75
C ALA A 154 32.90 1.25 -39.25
N GLN A 155 32.74 2.12 -40.26
CA GLN A 155 33.84 2.95 -40.79
C GLN A 155 34.12 4.14 -39.89
N GLN A 156 33.06 4.79 -39.38
CA GLN A 156 33.17 5.86 -38.39
C GLN A 156 33.22 5.35 -36.94
N GLY A 157 33.09 4.04 -36.74
CA GLY A 157 33.10 3.42 -35.41
C GLY A 157 31.90 3.80 -34.55
N ARG A 158 30.70 3.94 -35.14
CA ARG A 158 29.49 4.41 -34.45
C ARG A 158 28.37 3.39 -34.48
N ILE A 159 27.61 3.33 -33.39
CA ILE A 159 26.30 2.68 -33.34
C ILE A 159 25.25 3.73 -32.96
N ILE A 160 24.30 3.94 -33.85
CA ILE A 160 23.35 5.05 -33.81
C ILE A 160 21.98 4.48 -33.49
N PHE A 161 21.33 5.02 -32.46
CA PHE A 161 20.02 4.60 -31.98
C PHE A 161 18.99 5.70 -32.20
N ASP A 162 17.84 5.34 -32.79
CA ASP A 162 16.63 6.15 -32.73
C ASP A 162 16.04 6.00 -31.32
N LEU A 163 16.17 7.02 -30.48
CA LEU A 163 15.76 7.00 -29.07
C LEU A 163 14.33 6.50 -28.87
N GLN A 164 13.43 6.78 -29.82
CA GLN A 164 12.01 6.41 -29.70
C GLN A 164 11.71 5.01 -30.22
N ARG A 165 12.57 4.41 -31.05
CA ARG A 165 12.28 3.14 -31.74
C ARG A 165 13.26 2.02 -31.41
N ALA A 166 14.49 2.36 -31.00
CA ALA A 166 15.50 1.40 -30.58
C ALA A 166 15.16 0.76 -29.23
N PHE A 167 14.51 1.53 -28.35
CA PHE A 167 14.21 1.12 -27.00
C PHE A 167 12.69 0.97 -26.81
N ALA A 168 12.31 -0.03 -26.03
CA ALA A 168 10.95 -0.29 -25.56
C ALA A 168 10.77 0.30 -24.14
N PRO A 169 9.54 0.34 -23.58
CA PRO A 169 9.31 0.72 -22.19
C PRO A 169 10.19 -0.08 -21.21
N GLY A 170 10.68 0.56 -20.15
CA GLY A 170 11.66 -0.02 -19.22
C GLY A 170 13.10 -0.06 -19.75
N ASP A 171 13.40 0.76 -20.77
CA ASP A 171 14.72 0.95 -21.38
C ASP A 171 15.38 -0.32 -21.95
N THR A 172 14.60 -1.33 -22.33
CA THR A 172 15.08 -2.55 -23.04
C THR A 172 15.12 -2.34 -24.56
N PHE A 173 15.82 -3.19 -25.33
CA PHE A 173 15.80 -3.10 -26.79
C PHE A 173 14.45 -3.57 -27.36
N SER A 174 13.91 -2.85 -28.35
CA SER A 174 12.70 -3.27 -29.05
C SER A 174 12.95 -4.50 -29.93
N ASP A 175 11.92 -5.26 -30.29
CA ASP A 175 12.05 -6.40 -31.23
C ASP A 175 12.69 -6.01 -32.56
N ALA A 176 12.37 -4.80 -33.04
CA ALA A 176 12.95 -4.25 -34.25
C ALA A 176 14.43 -3.92 -34.06
N ALA A 177 14.84 -3.45 -32.88
CA ALA A 177 16.23 -3.25 -32.53
C ALA A 177 16.99 -4.56 -32.35
N HIS A 178 16.41 -5.56 -31.68
CA HIS A 178 16.97 -6.91 -31.60
C HIS A 178 17.14 -7.54 -32.99
N THR A 179 16.17 -7.35 -33.88
CA THR A 179 16.27 -7.83 -35.27
C THR A 179 17.37 -7.10 -36.04
N ALA A 180 17.46 -5.78 -35.89
CA ALA A 180 18.50 -4.97 -36.53
C ALA A 180 19.90 -5.33 -36.00
N LEU A 181 20.04 -5.48 -34.68
CA LEU A 181 21.26 -5.90 -34.01
C LEU A 181 21.65 -7.31 -34.42
N ARG A 182 20.72 -8.28 -34.42
CA ARG A 182 20.99 -9.64 -34.89
C ARG A 182 21.54 -9.66 -36.32
N LYS A 183 20.92 -8.88 -37.21
CA LYS A 183 21.38 -8.75 -38.61
C LYS A 183 22.75 -8.07 -38.70
N ALA A 184 23.00 -7.05 -37.88
CA ALA A 184 24.27 -6.34 -37.87
C ALA A 184 25.41 -7.17 -37.26
N LEU A 185 25.11 -8.00 -36.27
CA LEU A 185 26.07 -8.86 -35.58
C LEU A 185 26.43 -10.11 -36.38
N ASP A 186 25.50 -10.61 -37.21
CA ASP A 186 25.68 -11.76 -38.11
C ASP A 186 26.43 -12.95 -37.47
N LEU A 187 26.05 -13.31 -36.24
CA LEU A 187 26.72 -14.38 -35.49
C LEU A 187 26.78 -15.71 -36.27
N PRO A 188 25.71 -16.16 -36.97
CA PRO A 188 25.79 -17.37 -37.79
C PRO A 188 26.82 -17.27 -38.92
N GLY A 189 27.00 -16.10 -39.54
CA GLY A 189 28.04 -15.86 -40.55
C GLY A 189 29.47 -16.02 -40.02
N HIS A 190 29.65 -15.90 -38.70
CA HIS A 190 30.89 -16.16 -37.98
C HIS A 190 30.97 -17.57 -37.37
N GLY A 191 30.07 -18.48 -37.74
CA GLY A 191 30.01 -19.84 -37.19
C GLY A 191 29.47 -19.93 -35.76
N LEU A 192 28.81 -18.87 -35.26
CA LEU A 192 28.29 -18.78 -33.90
C LEU A 192 26.77 -18.97 -33.87
N THR A 193 26.29 -19.67 -32.83
CA THR A 193 24.85 -19.76 -32.59
C THR A 193 24.31 -18.41 -32.14
N THR A 194 23.15 -18.02 -32.67
CA THR A 194 22.45 -16.82 -32.18
C THR A 194 21.90 -17.14 -30.78
N PRO A 195 22.25 -16.40 -29.73
CA PRO A 195 21.77 -16.68 -28.39
C PRO A 195 20.27 -16.40 -28.27
N HIS A 196 19.58 -17.11 -27.37
CA HIS A 196 18.12 -17.02 -27.20
C HIS A 196 17.63 -15.58 -26.96
N TRP A 197 18.41 -14.77 -26.21
CA TRP A 197 18.08 -13.36 -25.96
C TRP A 197 18.21 -12.45 -27.20
N LEU A 198 18.83 -12.93 -28.29
CA LEU A 198 18.97 -12.24 -29.58
C LEU A 198 18.07 -12.83 -30.67
N GLN A 199 17.37 -13.94 -30.39
CA GLN A 199 16.44 -14.58 -31.32
C GLN A 199 15.06 -13.91 -31.26
N SER A 200 14.44 -13.66 -32.42
CA SER A 200 13.05 -13.16 -32.50
C SER A 200 12.07 -14.30 -32.22
N ALA A 201 11.07 -14.05 -31.37
CA ALA A 201 10.02 -15.02 -31.05
C ALA A 201 9.06 -15.22 -32.25
N THR A 202 8.98 -16.42 -32.82
CA THR A 202 7.97 -16.81 -33.84
C THR A 202 6.75 -17.49 -33.16
N PRO A 203 5.50 -17.33 -33.66
CA PRO A 203 4.31 -17.35 -32.80
C PRO A 203 3.40 -18.59 -32.99
N LYS A 204 2.97 -19.21 -31.87
CA LYS A 204 1.66 -19.87 -31.66
C LYS A 204 1.48 -20.31 -30.19
N GLN A 205 1.42 -19.34 -29.30
CA GLN A 205 0.40 -19.32 -28.25
C GLN A 205 -0.52 -18.16 -28.59
N PRO A 206 -1.82 -18.18 -28.25
CA PRO A 206 -2.69 -17.06 -28.53
C PRO A 206 -2.04 -15.82 -27.92
N ARG A 207 -1.60 -14.92 -28.80
CA ARG A 207 -1.10 -13.60 -28.44
C ARG A 207 -2.20 -12.97 -27.60
N ARG A 208 -2.07 -12.97 -26.28
CA ARG A 208 -2.71 -11.93 -25.49
C ARG A 208 -2.13 -10.65 -26.07
N LYS A 209 -3.00 -9.85 -26.70
CA LYS A 209 -2.74 -8.44 -26.87
C LYS A 209 -2.47 -7.90 -25.46
N LEU A 210 -1.21 -7.80 -25.05
CA LEU A 210 -0.83 -6.55 -24.42
C LEU A 210 -0.95 -5.56 -25.57
N GLN A 211 -2.12 -4.93 -25.62
CA GLN A 211 -2.26 -3.71 -26.39
C GLN A 211 -1.02 -2.87 -26.04
N GLN A 212 -0.51 -2.08 -27.00
CA GLN A 212 0.03 -0.79 -26.60
C GLN A 212 -0.90 -0.31 -25.49
N ALA A 213 -0.39 -0.08 -24.27
CA ALA A 213 -1.06 0.94 -23.48
C ALA A 213 -1.15 2.06 -24.49
N ALA A 214 -2.38 2.36 -24.93
CA ALA A 214 -2.58 3.56 -25.65
C ALA A 214 -1.89 4.56 -24.72
N ARG A 215 -0.89 5.28 -25.22
CA ARG A 215 -0.99 6.69 -24.95
C ARG A 215 -2.31 7.07 -25.60
N TYR A 216 -3.37 6.86 -24.81
CA TYR A 216 -4.49 7.75 -24.83
C TYR A 216 -3.75 9.07 -24.59
N HIS A 217 -3.56 9.81 -25.68
CA HIS A 217 -3.94 11.19 -25.61
C HIS A 217 -5.41 11.17 -25.23
N GLY A 218 -5.67 10.86 -23.96
CA GLY A 218 -6.71 11.56 -23.34
C GLY A 218 -6.36 12.99 -23.57
N HIS A 219 -7.40 13.76 -23.87
CA HIS A 219 -7.62 14.86 -22.98
C HIS A 219 -6.93 14.51 -21.65
N GLU A 220 -5.90 15.28 -21.25
CA GLU A 220 -5.80 15.57 -19.83
C GLU A 220 -7.26 15.68 -19.41
N VAL A 221 -7.79 14.68 -18.70
CA VAL A 221 -8.99 14.97 -17.97
C VAL A 221 -8.36 15.86 -16.94
N PRO A 222 -8.46 17.20 -17.11
CA PRO A 222 -7.84 18.06 -16.13
C PRO A 222 -8.46 17.55 -14.84
N ALA A 223 -7.64 17.30 -13.83
CA ALA A 223 -8.17 17.25 -12.49
C ALA A 223 -8.98 18.54 -12.36
N ARG A 224 -10.31 18.45 -12.52
CA ARG A 224 -11.16 19.60 -12.26
C ARG A 224 -11.01 19.77 -10.77
N ASP A 225 -10.33 20.84 -10.39
CA ASP A 225 -10.15 21.21 -9.00
C ASP A 225 -9.30 20.22 -8.16
N GLY A 226 -8.41 19.42 -8.79
CA GLY A 226 -7.48 18.51 -8.08
C GLY A 226 -7.94 17.05 -7.90
N GLY A 227 -9.09 16.66 -8.46
CA GLY A 227 -9.67 15.31 -8.32
C GLY A 227 -9.25 14.25 -9.37
N ALA A 228 -9.55 12.96 -9.09
CA ALA A 228 -9.32 11.85 -10.02
C ALA A 228 -10.54 11.58 -10.91
N ALA A 229 -10.65 12.34 -12.00
CA ALA A 229 -11.82 12.40 -12.87
C ALA A 229 -12.15 11.12 -13.68
N PHE A 230 -11.38 10.04 -13.50
CA PHE A 230 -11.73 8.70 -13.98
C PHE A 230 -12.60 7.91 -12.99
N PHE A 231 -12.83 8.44 -11.79
CA PHE A 231 -13.92 8.04 -10.91
C PHE A 231 -15.08 9.01 -11.08
N LYS A 232 -16.32 8.52 -11.00
CA LYS A 232 -17.50 9.36 -10.87
C LYS A 232 -17.55 9.95 -9.47
N ALA A 233 -18.17 11.11 -9.35
CA ALA A 233 -18.63 11.59 -8.05
C ALA A 233 -19.54 10.54 -7.41
N ASN A 234 -19.46 10.40 -6.09
CA ASN A 234 -20.33 9.49 -5.35
C ASN A 234 -21.80 9.78 -5.67
N ASP A 235 -22.52 8.72 -6.06
CA ASP A 235 -23.93 8.81 -6.39
C ASP A 235 -24.79 8.77 -5.13
N HIS A 236 -25.01 9.96 -4.57
CA HIS A 236 -25.81 10.17 -3.37
C HIS A 236 -27.33 10.32 -3.66
N HIS A 237 -27.86 9.84 -4.79
CA HIS A 237 -29.28 10.01 -5.13
C HIS A 237 -30.23 9.41 -4.08
N LEU A 238 -29.80 8.34 -3.38
CA LEU A 238 -30.58 7.69 -2.31
C LEU A 238 -30.86 8.62 -1.13
N VAL A 239 -29.92 9.53 -0.86
CA VAL A 239 -29.96 10.49 0.24
C VAL A 239 -30.33 11.90 -0.22
N ALA A 240 -30.54 12.11 -1.52
CA ALA A 240 -30.91 13.40 -2.09
C ALA A 240 -32.19 13.98 -1.42
N GLY A 241 -32.08 15.20 -0.92
CA GLY A 241 -33.17 15.89 -0.22
C GLY A 241 -33.42 15.40 1.21
N LYS A 242 -32.59 14.48 1.73
CA LYS A 242 -32.69 13.94 3.09
C LYS A 242 -31.60 14.48 4.02
N ASP A 243 -30.85 15.50 3.63
CA ASP A 243 -29.71 16.02 4.37
C ASP A 243 -30.08 16.46 5.80
N ALA A 244 -31.23 17.12 5.95
CA ALA A 244 -31.71 17.56 7.26
C ALA A 244 -32.08 16.38 8.17
N LEU A 245 -32.68 15.32 7.58
CA LEU A 245 -33.00 14.08 8.28
C LEU A 245 -31.72 13.40 8.75
N LEU A 246 -30.76 13.18 7.85
CA LEU A 246 -29.50 12.52 8.16
C LEU A 246 -28.65 13.30 9.17
N ARG A 247 -28.55 14.62 9.03
CA ARG A 247 -27.87 15.47 10.03
C ARG A 247 -28.50 15.38 11.41
N LYS A 248 -29.83 15.27 11.49
CA LYS A 248 -30.53 15.10 12.78
C LYS A 248 -30.19 13.73 13.39
N HIS A 249 -30.34 12.66 12.62
CA HIS A 249 -30.16 11.29 13.11
C HIS A 249 -28.69 10.89 13.32
N ARG A 250 -27.72 11.55 12.66
CA ARG A 250 -26.29 11.33 12.93
C ARG A 250 -25.91 11.68 14.36
N LYS A 251 -26.60 12.64 14.98
CA LYS A 251 -26.45 12.96 16.41
C LYS A 251 -27.01 11.89 17.34
N GLU A 252 -27.84 10.98 16.81
CA GLU A 252 -28.41 9.85 17.56
C GLU A 252 -27.51 8.61 17.46
N LEU A 253 -26.56 8.58 16.52
CA LEU A 253 -25.47 7.61 16.53
C LEU A 253 -24.52 7.92 17.69
N VAL A 254 -23.87 6.88 18.22
CA VAL A 254 -23.04 6.97 19.43
C VAL A 254 -21.72 7.69 19.14
N HIS A 255 -21.65 8.98 19.42
CA HIS A 255 -20.55 9.81 18.97
C HIS A 255 -19.95 10.57 20.16
N ASP A 256 -18.62 10.58 20.21
CA ASP A 256 -17.71 10.95 21.30
C ASP A 256 -17.52 9.85 22.35
N THR A 257 -16.26 9.45 22.53
CA THR A 257 -15.85 8.45 23.53
C THR A 257 -16.38 7.03 23.30
N TYR A 258 -16.75 6.64 22.06
CA TYR A 258 -17.28 5.31 21.74
C TYR A 258 -16.43 4.18 22.34
N PHE A 259 -15.11 4.19 22.13
CA PHE A 259 -14.21 3.20 22.74
C PHE A 259 -13.95 3.40 24.24
N GLN A 260 -14.37 4.51 24.83
CA GLN A 260 -14.31 4.71 26.29
C GLN A 260 -15.61 4.36 27.00
N ALA A 261 -16.72 4.20 26.27
CA ALA A 261 -18.00 3.83 26.83
C ALA A 261 -17.88 2.62 27.79
N PRO A 262 -18.47 2.69 29.00
CA PRO A 262 -18.53 1.54 29.89
C PRO A 262 -19.22 0.33 29.24
N SER A 263 -20.16 0.55 28.34
CA SER A 263 -20.76 -0.48 27.49
C SER A 263 -21.12 0.11 26.13
N THR A 264 -20.39 -0.26 25.08
CA THR A 264 -20.72 0.14 23.70
C THR A 264 -22.07 -0.44 23.27
N ARG A 265 -22.48 -1.58 23.85
CA ARG A 265 -23.80 -2.17 23.64
C ARG A 265 -24.96 -1.29 24.12
N ALA A 266 -24.75 -0.55 25.21
CA ALA A 266 -25.80 0.28 25.82
C ALA A 266 -26.02 1.62 25.09
N LEU A 267 -25.04 2.07 24.30
CA LEU A 267 -25.12 3.37 23.66
C LEU A 267 -25.90 3.34 22.33
N GLY A 268 -26.03 2.20 21.65
CA GLY A 268 -26.88 2.06 20.46
C GLY A 268 -26.13 1.57 19.22
N LYS A 269 -26.63 1.95 18.04
CA LYS A 269 -26.03 1.64 16.74
C LYS A 269 -24.97 2.67 16.38
N ASP A 270 -23.95 2.22 15.66
CA ASP A 270 -22.85 3.07 15.19
C ASP A 270 -22.53 2.82 13.71
N VAL A 271 -21.96 3.83 13.06
CA VAL A 271 -21.40 3.76 11.71
C VAL A 271 -19.94 4.19 11.78
N MET A 272 -19.05 3.24 11.48
CA MET A 272 -17.61 3.43 11.43
C MET A 272 -17.18 3.63 9.98
N VAL A 273 -16.44 4.70 9.70
CA VAL A 273 -16.06 5.06 8.34
C VAL A 273 -14.77 4.36 7.95
N HIS A 274 -14.84 3.52 6.92
CA HIS A 274 -13.75 2.65 6.46
C HIS A 274 -12.64 3.45 5.75
N ARG A 275 -11.38 3.28 6.18
CA ARG A 275 -10.20 4.03 5.71
C ARG A 275 -10.31 5.55 5.83
N GLY A 276 -11.11 6.02 6.78
CA GLY A 276 -11.59 7.39 6.82
C GLY A 276 -12.58 7.70 5.69
N LEU A 277 -13.13 8.92 5.63
CA LEU A 277 -14.09 9.25 4.56
C LEU A 277 -13.31 9.64 3.29
N PHE A 278 -12.75 8.66 2.58
CA PHE A 278 -12.02 8.91 1.35
C PHE A 278 -12.96 9.15 0.17
N ASP A 279 -12.47 9.86 -0.84
CA ASP A 279 -13.22 10.21 -2.05
C ASP A 279 -12.23 10.42 -3.19
N ASN A 280 -12.04 9.37 -3.99
CA ASN A 280 -11.09 9.39 -5.08
C ASN A 280 -11.44 10.46 -6.13
N HIS A 281 -12.73 10.67 -6.41
CA HIS A 281 -13.16 11.70 -7.35
C HIS A 281 -12.78 13.10 -6.84
N ALA A 282 -12.93 13.37 -5.54
CA ALA A 282 -12.53 14.63 -4.92
C ALA A 282 -11.02 14.75 -4.60
N GLY A 283 -10.21 13.77 -5.01
CA GLY A 283 -8.77 13.80 -4.75
C GLY A 283 -8.37 13.51 -3.30
N ILE A 284 -9.27 12.92 -2.51
CA ILE A 284 -9.05 12.57 -1.10
C ILE A 284 -8.67 11.09 -1.03
N PRO A 285 -7.38 10.75 -0.82
CA PRO A 285 -6.94 9.37 -0.81
C PRO A 285 -7.38 8.64 0.46
N GLU A 286 -7.56 7.33 0.36
CA GLU A 286 -7.80 6.44 1.50
C GLU A 286 -6.66 6.52 2.52
N ASN A 287 -6.97 6.28 3.80
CA ASN A 287 -5.97 6.22 4.88
C ASN A 287 -5.12 7.50 5.00
N SER A 288 -5.75 8.67 4.83
CA SER A 288 -5.09 9.98 4.85
C SER A 288 -5.66 10.93 5.90
N LEU A 289 -4.90 11.97 6.26
CA LEU A 289 -5.39 13.01 7.17
C LEU A 289 -6.59 13.77 6.58
N ALA A 290 -6.61 13.99 5.26
CA ALA A 290 -7.76 14.57 4.56
C ALA A 290 -9.02 13.69 4.68
N ALA A 291 -8.91 12.36 4.64
CA ALA A 291 -10.04 11.46 4.84
C ALA A 291 -10.59 11.53 6.29
N ILE A 292 -9.70 11.71 7.28
CA ILE A 292 -10.08 11.97 8.68
C ILE A 292 -10.83 13.32 8.79
N ASP A 293 -10.30 14.38 8.16
CA ASP A 293 -10.90 15.71 8.16
C ASP A 293 -12.28 15.71 7.53
N ARG A 294 -12.45 15.03 6.40
CA ARG A 294 -13.74 14.91 5.73
C ARG A 294 -14.74 14.16 6.59
N ALA A 295 -14.34 13.05 7.22
CA ALA A 295 -15.22 12.30 8.12
C ALA A 295 -15.71 13.17 9.28
N TYR A 296 -14.79 13.92 9.91
CA TYR A 296 -15.11 14.84 10.99
C TYR A 296 -16.08 15.94 10.53
N ALA A 297 -15.81 16.57 9.39
CA ALA A 297 -16.61 17.65 8.81
C ALA A 297 -18.04 17.20 8.47
N GLN A 298 -18.19 15.94 8.05
CA GLN A 298 -19.51 15.34 7.82
C GLN A 298 -20.22 14.96 9.12
N GLY A 299 -19.53 14.93 10.25
CA GLY A 299 -20.13 14.64 11.56
C GLY A 299 -19.99 13.20 12.01
N TYR A 300 -19.12 12.40 11.38
CA TYR A 300 -18.74 11.08 11.88
C TYR A 300 -17.64 11.21 12.93
N ARG A 301 -17.64 10.31 13.91
CA ARG A 301 -16.63 10.26 14.99
C ARG A 301 -15.93 8.91 15.12
N ASN A 302 -16.40 7.87 14.43
CA ASN A 302 -15.80 6.54 14.49
C ASN A 302 -15.20 6.20 13.12
N LEU A 303 -13.91 5.88 13.11
CA LEU A 303 -13.12 5.60 11.92
C LEU A 303 -12.51 4.22 12.03
N GLU A 304 -12.26 3.62 10.89
CA GLU A 304 -11.30 2.55 10.73
C GLU A 304 -10.18 3.06 9.81
N LEU A 305 -8.94 2.68 10.11
CA LEU A 305 -7.75 3.00 9.31
C LEU A 305 -6.83 1.79 9.28
N ASP A 306 -6.32 1.43 8.10
CA ASP A 306 -5.42 0.30 7.93
C ASP A 306 -3.99 0.63 8.41
N VAL A 307 -3.33 -0.38 9.00
CA VAL A 307 -1.97 -0.23 9.54
C VAL A 307 -1.00 -1.23 8.93
N GLU A 308 0.14 -0.70 8.49
CA GLU A 308 1.36 -1.46 8.20
C GLU A 308 2.54 -0.94 9.03
N VAL A 309 3.64 -1.69 9.06
CA VAL A 309 4.85 -1.33 9.83
C VAL A 309 6.06 -1.24 8.91
N THR A 310 6.75 -0.11 9.01
CA THR A 310 7.98 0.20 8.27
C THR A 310 9.18 -0.61 8.73
N ALA A 311 10.27 -0.60 7.95
CA ALA A 311 11.49 -1.34 8.24
C ALA A 311 12.12 -0.99 9.62
N ASP A 312 11.94 0.24 10.08
CA ASP A 312 12.41 0.76 11.37
C ASP A 312 11.35 0.69 12.47
N GLY A 313 10.25 -0.04 12.23
CA GLY A 313 9.26 -0.38 13.26
C GLY A 313 8.23 0.72 13.55
N VAL A 314 8.10 1.72 12.69
CA VAL A 314 7.08 2.78 12.81
C VAL A 314 5.78 2.31 12.16
N PRO A 315 4.65 2.26 12.89
CA PRO A 315 3.34 1.99 12.30
C PRO A 315 2.86 3.17 11.44
N VAL A 316 2.36 2.88 10.24
CA VAL A 316 1.91 3.87 9.24
C VAL A 316 0.53 3.52 8.72
N LEU A 317 -0.20 4.54 8.24
CA LEU A 317 -1.49 4.35 7.59
C LEU A 317 -1.29 3.81 6.16
N MET A 318 -1.67 2.55 5.92
CA MET A 318 -1.50 1.88 4.65
C MET A 318 -2.35 0.62 4.61
N HIS A 319 -3.10 0.40 3.52
CA HIS A 319 -3.85 -0.83 3.33
C HIS A 319 -3.00 -1.97 2.78
N ASP A 320 -2.17 -1.69 1.78
CA ASP A 320 -1.44 -2.73 1.06
C ASP A 320 -0.16 -3.11 1.81
N PHE A 321 0.23 -4.38 1.77
CA PHE A 321 1.53 -4.87 2.23
C PHE A 321 2.69 -4.28 1.44
N SER A 322 2.40 -3.68 0.28
CA SER A 322 3.37 -3.05 -0.60
C SER A 322 2.94 -1.66 -1.06
N ILE A 323 3.90 -0.77 -1.28
CA ILE A 323 3.62 0.66 -1.43
C ILE A 323 3.16 1.10 -2.84
N GLY A 324 3.26 0.24 -3.85
CA GLY A 324 3.13 0.61 -5.26
C GLY A 324 1.79 1.22 -5.64
N ARG A 325 0.65 0.63 -5.21
CA ARG A 325 -0.68 1.15 -5.56
C ARG A 325 -0.92 2.56 -4.99
N MET A 326 -0.48 2.80 -3.76
CA MET A 326 -0.79 4.01 -3.01
C MET A 326 0.29 5.09 -3.12
N THR A 327 1.48 4.80 -3.67
CA THR A 327 2.57 5.80 -3.80
C THR A 327 3.20 5.92 -5.18
N ASP A 328 2.74 5.16 -6.19
CA ASP A 328 3.39 5.08 -7.51
C ASP A 328 4.85 4.57 -7.44
N ASP A 329 5.18 3.73 -6.44
CA ASP A 329 6.49 3.07 -6.41
C ASP A 329 6.54 1.98 -7.49
N PRO A 330 7.41 2.10 -8.51
CA PRO A 330 7.45 1.17 -9.63
C PRO A 330 7.98 -0.21 -9.23
N GLN A 331 8.65 -0.30 -8.08
CA GLN A 331 9.14 -1.56 -7.53
C GLN A 331 8.11 -2.22 -6.61
N ASN A 332 6.99 -1.55 -6.27
CA ASN A 332 5.98 -2.04 -5.35
C ASN A 332 6.59 -2.70 -4.10
N LYS A 333 7.60 -2.07 -3.47
CA LYS A 333 8.32 -2.69 -2.34
C LYS A 333 7.39 -3.01 -1.18
N LEU A 334 7.74 -4.00 -0.37
CA LEU A 334 7.01 -4.25 0.88
C LEU A 334 7.19 -3.07 1.83
N VAL A 335 6.15 -2.69 2.57
CA VAL A 335 6.23 -1.60 3.56
C VAL A 335 7.33 -1.90 4.60
N SER A 336 7.45 -3.16 5.00
CA SER A 336 8.46 -3.66 5.94
C SER A 336 9.90 -3.58 5.45
N GLN A 337 10.14 -3.22 4.18
CA GLN A 337 11.47 -3.03 3.59
C GLN A 337 11.85 -1.56 3.45
N VAL A 338 10.95 -0.63 3.76
CA VAL A 338 11.15 0.81 3.56
C VAL A 338 11.13 1.54 4.90
N PRO A 339 12.15 2.36 5.23
CA PRO A 339 12.14 3.12 6.47
C PRO A 339 11.13 4.26 6.42
N PHE A 340 10.55 4.62 7.57
CA PHE A 340 9.52 5.67 7.65
C PHE A 340 9.99 7.02 7.12
N ALA A 341 11.28 7.34 7.31
CA ALA A 341 11.86 8.58 6.79
C ALA A 341 11.72 8.72 5.26
N GLN A 342 11.68 7.62 4.53
CA GLN A 342 11.40 7.63 3.08
C GLN A 342 9.90 7.72 2.82
N LEU A 343 9.08 6.93 3.52
CA LEU A 343 7.62 6.88 3.28
C LEU A 343 6.90 8.19 3.60
N ARG A 344 7.30 8.90 4.66
CA ARG A 344 6.63 10.15 5.09
C ARG A 344 6.69 11.26 4.04
N ASP A 345 7.65 11.19 3.14
CA ASP A 345 7.86 12.16 2.05
C ASP A 345 7.26 11.67 0.72
N MET A 346 6.74 10.43 0.67
CA MET A 346 6.07 9.90 -0.53
C MET A 346 4.63 10.45 -0.61
N PRO A 347 4.25 11.07 -1.74
CA PRO A 347 2.87 11.49 -1.94
C PRO A 347 1.97 10.26 -2.08
N LEU A 348 0.79 10.34 -1.49
CA LEU A 348 -0.28 9.40 -1.78
C LEU A 348 -0.80 9.66 -3.20
N VAL A 349 -1.13 8.58 -3.90
CA VAL A 349 -1.67 8.64 -5.25
C VAL A 349 -3.00 7.93 -5.35
N ILE A 350 -3.84 8.40 -6.27
CA ILE A 350 -5.09 7.74 -6.65
C ILE A 350 -4.87 7.08 -8.00
N ARG A 351 -4.91 5.74 -8.02
CA ARG A 351 -4.65 4.92 -9.21
C ARG A 351 -5.87 4.81 -10.10
N ASN A 352 -5.69 5.04 -11.40
CA ASN A 352 -6.63 4.63 -12.42
C ASN A 352 -6.50 3.12 -12.66
N PRO A 353 -7.51 2.31 -12.31
CA PRO A 353 -7.43 0.86 -12.50
C PRO A 353 -7.29 0.46 -13.98
N VAL A 354 -7.78 1.28 -14.92
CA VAL A 354 -7.87 0.90 -16.33
C VAL A 354 -6.56 0.96 -17.06
N ASP A 355 -5.72 1.97 -16.81
CA ASP A 355 -4.44 2.15 -17.51
C ASP A 355 -3.22 2.16 -16.57
N GLY A 356 -3.46 2.27 -15.26
CA GLY A 356 -2.43 2.29 -14.25
C GLY A 356 -1.80 3.66 -14.09
N ASN A 357 -2.30 4.71 -14.76
CA ASN A 357 -1.92 6.08 -14.47
C ASN A 357 -2.41 6.49 -13.07
N PHE A 358 -1.86 7.60 -12.56
CA PHE A 358 -2.16 8.04 -11.21
C PHE A 358 -2.35 9.56 -11.15
N ILE A 359 -3.14 10.00 -10.17
CA ILE A 359 -3.15 11.38 -9.70
C ILE A 359 -2.34 11.44 -8.41
N LYS A 360 -1.33 12.32 -8.37
CA LYS A 360 -0.61 12.63 -7.13
C LYS A 360 -1.44 13.61 -6.32
N THR A 361 -1.61 13.30 -5.04
CA THR A 361 -2.31 14.16 -4.09
C THR A 361 -1.32 15.02 -3.32
N ASP A 362 -1.81 15.98 -2.54
CA ASP A 362 -1.01 16.77 -1.60
C ASP A 362 -0.81 16.06 -0.25
N GLN A 363 -1.41 14.88 -0.07
CA GLN A 363 -1.26 14.05 1.12
C GLN A 363 -0.01 13.17 1.01
N THR A 364 0.58 12.82 2.14
CA THR A 364 1.65 11.82 2.24
C THR A 364 1.25 10.70 3.20
N ILE A 365 2.04 9.63 3.24
CA ILE A 365 1.84 8.54 4.21
C ILE A 365 2.03 9.09 5.64
N ALA A 366 0.98 8.98 6.46
CA ALA A 366 1.02 9.39 7.86
C ALA A 366 1.48 8.24 8.76
N ALA A 367 2.23 8.56 9.81
CA ALA A 367 2.40 7.64 10.94
C ALA A 367 1.07 7.47 11.70
N VAL A 368 0.84 6.30 12.29
CA VAL A 368 -0.36 6.07 13.15
C VAL A 368 -0.41 7.08 14.30
N GLU A 369 0.73 7.39 14.91
CA GLU A 369 0.81 8.38 16.00
C GLU A 369 0.31 9.76 15.55
N GLN A 370 0.76 10.23 14.37
CA GLN A 370 0.33 11.48 13.77
C GLN A 370 -1.18 11.47 13.46
N ALA A 371 -1.70 10.37 12.91
CA ALA A 371 -3.11 10.24 12.59
C ALA A 371 -4.01 10.25 13.83
N LEU A 372 -3.62 9.54 14.90
CA LEU A 372 -4.34 9.55 16.17
C LEU A 372 -4.32 10.92 16.83
N GLU A 373 -3.18 11.63 16.82
CA GLU A 373 -3.11 13.00 17.30
C GLU A 373 -4.05 13.92 16.51
N HIS A 374 -4.05 13.82 15.19
CA HIS A 374 -4.93 14.61 14.31
C HIS A 374 -6.41 14.36 14.58
N ALA A 375 -6.79 13.10 14.82
CA ALA A 375 -8.16 12.68 15.11
C ALA A 375 -8.62 13.06 16.53
N LEU A 376 -7.71 13.03 17.51
CA LEU A 376 -8.00 13.35 18.91
C LEU A 376 -7.95 14.85 19.22
N GLN A 377 -7.23 15.64 18.43
CA GLN A 377 -7.18 17.11 18.55
C GLN A 377 -8.41 17.80 17.94
N LYS A 378 -9.32 17.05 17.31
CA LYS A 378 -10.60 17.60 16.85
C LYS A 378 -11.40 18.15 18.03
N PRO A 379 -12.23 19.19 17.83
CA PRO A 379 -13.05 19.75 18.91
C PRO A 379 -13.87 18.70 19.66
N GLU A 380 -14.38 17.71 18.93
CA GLU A 380 -14.97 16.48 19.46
C GLU A 380 -14.06 15.31 19.09
N ALA A 381 -13.53 14.61 20.10
CA ALA A 381 -12.54 13.55 19.89
C ALA A 381 -13.14 12.35 19.13
N MET A 382 -12.40 11.86 18.14
CA MET A 382 -12.79 10.70 17.34
C MET A 382 -12.28 9.38 17.95
N SER A 383 -12.94 8.27 17.63
CA SER A 383 -12.48 6.91 17.89
C SER A 383 -11.96 6.29 16.59
N VAL A 384 -10.81 5.63 16.63
CA VAL A 384 -10.10 5.08 15.47
C VAL A 384 -9.75 3.61 15.73
N ALA A 385 -10.43 2.70 15.03
CA ALA A 385 -10.05 1.29 14.96
C ALA A 385 -8.89 1.16 13.97
N LEU A 386 -7.74 0.71 14.45
CA LEU A 386 -6.53 0.51 13.67
C LEU A 386 -6.51 -0.91 13.16
N ASP A 387 -6.79 -1.10 11.87
CA ASP A 387 -6.85 -2.42 11.24
C ASP A 387 -5.45 -2.97 10.99
N CYS A 388 -4.99 -3.74 11.97
CA CYS A 388 -3.67 -4.32 12.01
C CYS A 388 -3.68 -5.64 11.24
N LYS A 389 -2.93 -5.68 10.14
CA LYS A 389 -2.68 -6.90 9.37
C LYS A 389 -1.38 -7.57 9.87
N GLU A 390 -1.27 -8.89 9.76
CA GLU A 390 -0.11 -9.66 10.24
C GLU A 390 0.27 -9.37 11.71
N ASP A 391 1.58 -9.16 11.99
CA ASP A 391 2.18 -8.88 13.30
C ASP A 391 2.29 -7.37 13.60
N THR A 392 1.50 -6.53 12.92
CA THR A 392 1.55 -5.07 13.10
C THR A 392 0.91 -4.61 14.42
N ALA A 393 0.03 -5.43 15.02
CA ALA A 393 -0.66 -5.08 16.26
C ALA A 393 0.32 -4.90 17.43
N GLU A 394 1.44 -5.64 17.47
CA GLU A 394 2.47 -5.48 18.49
C GLU A 394 3.08 -4.06 18.44
N ALA A 395 3.38 -3.56 17.24
CA ALA A 395 3.96 -2.22 17.07
C ALA A 395 2.98 -1.12 17.51
N VAL A 396 1.69 -1.27 17.17
CA VAL A 396 0.63 -0.37 17.64
C VAL A 396 0.46 -0.45 19.15
N ALA A 397 0.48 -1.65 19.73
CA ALA A 397 0.38 -1.81 21.18
C ALA A 397 1.55 -1.15 21.91
N MET A 398 2.78 -1.28 21.40
CA MET A 398 3.95 -0.61 21.95
C MET A 398 3.86 0.93 21.82
N LEU A 399 3.30 1.45 20.72
CA LEU A 399 2.98 2.87 20.60
C LEU A 399 1.98 3.30 21.70
N LEU A 400 0.85 2.61 21.83
CA LEU A 400 -0.18 2.93 22.82
C LEU A 400 0.30 2.75 24.26
N MET A 401 1.25 1.85 24.53
CA MET A 401 1.92 1.75 25.82
C MET A 401 2.74 3.00 26.15
N ARG A 402 3.48 3.54 25.17
CA ARG A 402 4.30 4.77 25.32
C ARG A 402 3.46 6.05 25.32
N ARG A 403 2.32 6.04 24.62
CA ARG A 403 1.38 7.17 24.47
C ARG A 403 0.03 6.88 25.13
N PRO A 404 -0.05 6.89 26.47
CA PRO A 404 -1.28 6.61 27.21
C PRO A 404 -2.43 7.56 26.87
N ASP A 405 -2.11 8.78 26.45
CA ASP A 405 -3.04 9.82 25.99
C ASP A 405 -3.82 9.40 24.74
N LEU A 406 -3.22 8.59 23.85
CA LEU A 406 -3.85 8.14 22.60
C LEU A 406 -4.78 6.93 22.77
N ARG A 407 -4.64 6.16 23.86
CA ARG A 407 -5.40 4.90 24.09
C ARG A 407 -6.91 5.11 24.06
N GLN A 408 -7.33 6.27 24.52
CA GLN A 408 -8.72 6.62 24.74
C GLN A 408 -9.55 6.68 23.44
N GLY A 409 -8.93 7.07 22.33
CA GLY A 409 -9.56 7.10 21.01
C GLY A 409 -9.04 6.03 20.06
N ALA A 410 -8.28 5.05 20.52
CA ALA A 410 -7.71 4.01 19.66
C ALA A 410 -8.18 2.62 20.08
N ALA A 411 -8.43 1.76 19.10
CA ALA A 411 -8.58 0.33 19.31
C ALA A 411 -7.74 -0.45 18.30
N ILE A 412 -7.09 -1.53 18.74
CA ILE A 412 -6.35 -2.42 17.87
C ILE A 412 -7.33 -3.41 17.26
N LYS A 413 -7.57 -3.35 15.95
CA LYS A 413 -8.35 -4.33 15.23
C LYS A 413 -7.42 -5.38 14.63
N LEU A 414 -7.70 -6.67 14.87
CA LEU A 414 -6.78 -7.78 14.53
C LEU A 414 -7.54 -9.05 14.17
N TYR A 415 -6.87 -9.98 13.48
CA TYR A 415 -7.52 -11.13 12.85
C TYR A 415 -6.99 -12.49 13.34
N ALA A 416 -7.88 -13.47 13.49
CA ALA A 416 -7.48 -14.83 13.87
C ALA A 416 -6.55 -15.52 12.86
N LYS A 417 -6.65 -15.17 11.57
CA LYS A 417 -5.72 -15.67 10.54
C LYS A 417 -4.25 -15.29 10.78
N TYR A 418 -3.98 -14.18 11.48
CA TYR A 418 -2.62 -13.73 11.79
C TYR A 418 -2.19 -14.16 13.19
N TYR A 419 -3.15 -14.26 14.11
CA TYR A 419 -2.93 -14.68 15.49
C TYR A 419 -3.59 -16.04 15.76
N THR A 420 -3.18 -17.11 15.08
CA THR A 420 -3.74 -18.47 15.28
C THR A 420 -3.60 -18.95 16.72
N GLY A 421 -2.57 -18.53 17.46
CA GLY A 421 -2.38 -18.79 18.89
C GLY A 421 -3.10 -17.81 19.84
N GLY A 422 -3.90 -16.90 19.30
CA GLY A 422 -4.67 -15.88 20.02
C GLY A 422 -3.80 -14.90 20.81
N PHE A 423 -4.34 -14.36 21.91
CA PHE A 423 -3.65 -13.39 22.76
C PHE A 423 -2.28 -13.88 23.27
N ASP A 424 -2.09 -15.19 23.40
CA ASP A 424 -0.85 -15.76 23.91
C ASP A 424 0.28 -15.70 22.88
N GLN A 425 -0.03 -15.80 21.58
CA GLN A 425 0.92 -15.52 20.50
C GLN A 425 1.34 -14.06 20.52
N PHE A 426 0.38 -13.15 20.64
CA PHE A 426 0.64 -11.72 20.72
C PHE A 426 1.54 -11.36 21.91
N VAL A 427 1.25 -11.87 23.11
CA VAL A 427 2.11 -11.69 24.28
C VAL A 427 3.48 -12.37 24.10
N SER A 428 3.52 -13.55 23.50
CA SER A 428 4.77 -14.24 23.15
C SER A 428 5.68 -13.35 22.29
N ASN A 429 5.12 -12.68 21.29
CA ASN A 429 5.86 -11.79 20.40
C ASN A 429 6.39 -10.56 21.16
N LEU A 430 5.57 -9.96 22.03
CA LEU A 430 6.02 -8.86 22.90
C LEU A 430 7.09 -9.30 23.90
N TYR A 431 7.01 -10.51 24.46
CA TYR A 431 8.04 -11.06 25.34
C TYR A 431 9.37 -11.25 24.61
N LYS A 432 9.36 -11.71 23.36
CA LYS A 432 10.56 -11.78 22.52
C LYS A 432 11.15 -10.40 22.30
N HIS A 433 10.32 -9.41 21.97
CA HIS A 433 10.75 -8.02 21.77
C HIS A 433 11.38 -7.41 23.03
N TYR A 434 10.70 -7.52 24.17
CA TYR A 434 11.17 -6.95 25.45
C TYR A 434 12.16 -7.84 26.19
N GLN A 435 12.53 -9.00 25.64
CA GLN A 435 13.40 -10.00 26.29
C GLN A 435 12.89 -10.36 27.69
N ILE A 436 11.60 -10.70 27.78
CA ILE A 436 10.94 -11.19 28.98
C ILE A 436 10.89 -12.71 28.89
N ASN A 437 11.48 -13.41 29.85
CA ASN A 437 11.36 -14.86 29.88
C ASN A 437 9.95 -15.24 30.36
N PRO A 438 9.16 -16.03 29.59
CA PRO A 438 7.82 -16.40 30.00
C PRO A 438 7.77 -17.23 31.29
N MET A 439 8.82 -18.03 31.56
CA MET A 439 8.84 -19.06 32.60
C MET A 439 9.60 -18.65 33.87
N HIS A 440 10.47 -17.64 33.78
CA HIS A 440 11.36 -17.30 34.89
C HIS A 440 10.64 -16.47 35.96
N SER A 441 10.78 -16.85 37.23
CA SER A 441 10.06 -16.20 38.34
C SER A 441 10.41 -14.72 38.54
N GLN A 442 11.63 -14.31 38.18
CA GLN A 442 12.06 -12.91 38.29
C GLN A 442 11.48 -11.99 37.21
N ASP A 443 11.01 -12.56 36.10
CA ASP A 443 10.30 -11.80 35.07
C ASP A 443 8.81 -11.67 35.39
N ALA A 444 8.29 -12.31 36.44
CA ALA A 444 6.88 -12.21 36.85
C ALA A 444 6.42 -10.76 37.05
N PRO A 445 7.20 -9.85 37.68
CA PRO A 445 6.83 -8.44 37.77
C PRO A 445 6.76 -7.74 36.42
N ARG A 446 7.65 -8.08 35.48
CA ARG A 446 7.68 -7.51 34.11
C ARG A 446 6.51 -8.04 33.27
N ARG A 447 6.21 -9.33 33.35
CA ARG A 447 4.98 -9.95 32.78
C ARG A 447 3.72 -9.26 33.30
N ALA A 448 3.60 -9.15 34.62
CA ALA A 448 2.46 -8.50 35.25
C ALA A 448 2.36 -7.00 34.90
N ALA A 449 3.49 -6.32 34.71
CA ALA A 449 3.50 -4.93 34.23
C ALA A 449 3.00 -4.82 32.80
N LEU A 450 3.44 -5.72 31.90
CA LEU A 450 2.95 -5.78 30.52
C LEU A 450 1.45 -6.09 30.49
N ASP A 451 0.98 -7.08 31.24
CA ASP A 451 -0.44 -7.42 31.35
C ASP A 451 -1.29 -6.22 31.81
N ARG A 452 -0.81 -5.44 32.80
CA ARG A 452 -1.50 -4.22 33.27
C ARG A 452 -1.53 -3.11 32.22
N LEU A 453 -0.55 -3.04 31.33
CA LEU A 453 -0.54 -2.07 30.23
C LEU A 453 -1.49 -2.51 29.12
N LEU A 454 -1.45 -3.79 28.73
CA LEU A 454 -2.31 -4.39 27.71
C LEU A 454 -3.79 -4.34 28.11
N ALA A 455 -4.11 -4.55 29.38
CA ALA A 455 -5.48 -4.44 29.90
C ALA A 455 -6.11 -3.04 29.74
N LYS A 456 -5.30 -2.01 29.42
CA LYS A 456 -5.76 -0.63 29.18
C LYS A 456 -5.93 -0.29 27.71
N ILE A 457 -5.64 -1.22 26.79
CA ILE A 457 -5.71 -1.00 25.35
C ILE A 457 -6.99 -1.63 24.83
N ASN A 458 -7.75 -0.87 24.05
CA ASN A 458 -8.97 -1.36 23.42
C ASN A 458 -8.62 -2.31 22.26
N VAL A 459 -9.42 -3.35 22.06
CA VAL A 459 -9.22 -4.34 20.99
C VAL A 459 -10.53 -4.61 20.24
N VAL A 460 -10.42 -4.85 18.95
CA VAL A 460 -11.48 -5.32 18.05
C VAL A 460 -11.05 -6.65 17.43
N PRO A 461 -11.30 -7.79 18.10
CA PRO A 461 -10.96 -9.08 17.54
C PRO A 461 -11.90 -9.46 16.39
N VAL A 462 -11.29 -9.88 15.28
CA VAL A 462 -11.97 -10.30 14.05
C VAL A 462 -11.80 -11.81 13.86
N PHE A 463 -12.93 -12.51 13.75
CA PHE A 463 -12.99 -13.94 13.51
C PHE A 463 -14.03 -14.22 12.43
N SER A 464 -13.59 -14.56 11.21
CA SER A 464 -14.48 -14.94 10.12
C SER A 464 -14.60 -16.46 9.99
N GLN A 465 -15.73 -16.96 9.51
CA GLN A 465 -15.98 -18.41 9.42
C GLN A 465 -14.90 -19.19 8.66
N GLY A 466 -14.23 -18.57 7.68
CA GLY A 466 -13.19 -19.21 6.89
C GLY A 466 -11.95 -19.57 7.71
N MET A 467 -11.72 -18.88 8.83
CA MET A 467 -10.61 -19.13 9.74
C MET A 467 -10.76 -20.47 10.50
N LEU A 468 -11.97 -21.03 10.59
CA LEU A 468 -12.21 -22.34 11.21
C LEU A 468 -11.59 -23.51 10.43
N ALA A 469 -11.25 -23.29 9.15
CA ALA A 469 -10.56 -24.30 8.35
C ALA A 469 -9.07 -24.42 8.70
N ASP A 470 -8.50 -23.45 9.42
CA ASP A 470 -7.08 -23.44 9.76
C ASP A 470 -6.76 -24.52 10.82
N PRO A 471 -5.90 -25.51 10.50
CA PRO A 471 -5.55 -26.56 11.44
C PRO A 471 -4.70 -26.05 12.62
N GLN A 472 -3.79 -25.10 12.41
CA GLN A 472 -2.96 -24.55 13.48
C GLN A 472 -3.81 -23.80 14.51
N LEU A 473 -4.82 -23.06 14.04
CA LEU A 473 -5.79 -22.41 14.92
C LEU A 473 -6.53 -23.44 15.79
N ARG A 474 -6.99 -24.55 15.18
CA ARG A 474 -7.67 -25.64 15.89
C ARG A 474 -6.76 -26.40 16.85
N ASP A 475 -5.45 -26.48 16.57
CA ASP A 475 -4.47 -27.05 17.50
C ASP A 475 -4.33 -26.21 18.78
N PHE A 476 -4.35 -24.88 18.65
CA PHE A 476 -4.27 -23.98 19.80
C PHE A 476 -5.57 -23.88 20.60
N PHE A 477 -6.70 -24.08 19.93
CA PHE A 477 -8.06 -23.94 20.47
C PHE A 477 -8.92 -25.15 20.06
N PRO A 478 -8.69 -26.33 20.67
CA PRO A 478 -9.32 -27.57 20.24
C PRO A 478 -10.83 -27.58 20.52
N CYS A 479 -11.57 -28.28 19.66
CA CYS A 479 -12.99 -28.57 19.85
C CYS A 479 -13.26 -30.08 19.87
N LYS A 480 -14.47 -30.45 20.30
CA LYS A 480 -14.87 -31.86 20.44
C LYS A 480 -15.19 -32.55 19.11
N ASP A 481 -15.67 -31.79 18.13
CA ASP A 481 -16.07 -32.27 16.81
C ASP A 481 -16.04 -31.13 15.76
N ASP A 482 -16.08 -31.49 14.48
CA ASP A 482 -16.14 -30.54 13.35
C ASP A 482 -17.57 -30.07 13.03
N GLY A 483 -18.54 -30.36 13.89
CA GLY A 483 -19.90 -29.85 13.79
C GLY A 483 -20.01 -28.39 14.25
N PRO A 484 -21.16 -27.73 14.02
CA PRO A 484 -21.34 -26.31 14.38
C PRO A 484 -21.04 -25.97 15.84
N GLU A 485 -21.40 -26.85 16.79
CA GLU A 485 -21.19 -26.62 18.22
C GLU A 485 -19.71 -26.66 18.62
N GLY A 486 -18.95 -27.63 18.07
CA GLY A 486 -17.52 -27.75 18.29
C GLY A 486 -16.74 -26.63 17.60
N LEU A 487 -17.03 -26.32 16.34
CA LEU A 487 -16.43 -25.17 15.66
C LEU A 487 -16.72 -23.84 16.39
N ALA A 488 -17.92 -23.68 16.96
CA ALA A 488 -18.24 -22.51 17.77
C ALA A 488 -17.43 -22.47 19.08
N GLU A 489 -17.09 -23.62 19.67
CA GLU A 489 -16.20 -23.74 20.84
C GLU A 489 -14.81 -23.20 20.50
N THR A 490 -14.26 -23.55 19.34
CA THR A 490 -12.97 -23.02 18.84
C THR A 490 -13.01 -21.49 18.75
N ALA A 491 -14.02 -20.94 18.06
CA ALA A 491 -14.14 -19.50 17.85
C ALA A 491 -14.35 -18.73 19.17
N VAL A 492 -15.18 -19.26 20.09
CA VAL A 492 -15.38 -18.66 21.42
C VAL A 492 -14.07 -18.67 22.22
N GLN A 493 -13.34 -19.78 22.27
CA GLN A 493 -12.06 -19.85 23.00
C GLN A 493 -11.03 -18.85 22.45
N TRP A 494 -10.92 -18.73 21.13
CA TRP A 494 -10.02 -17.76 20.50
C TRP A 494 -10.44 -16.33 20.86
N LEU A 495 -11.72 -15.99 20.73
CA LEU A 495 -12.25 -14.67 21.06
C LEU A 495 -12.01 -14.37 22.55
N GLU A 496 -12.38 -15.26 23.46
CA GLU A 496 -12.16 -15.08 24.91
C GLU A 496 -10.70 -14.94 25.31
N SER A 497 -9.75 -15.44 24.52
CA SER A 497 -8.32 -15.19 24.77
C SER A 497 -7.98 -13.69 24.81
N TRP A 498 -8.70 -12.85 24.04
CA TRP A 498 -8.51 -11.41 23.97
C TRP A 498 -9.18 -10.60 25.09
N ALA A 499 -9.96 -11.25 25.97
CA ALA A 499 -10.58 -10.61 27.14
C ALA A 499 -9.55 -10.11 28.18
N LYS A 500 -8.25 -10.36 27.97
CA LYS A 500 -7.14 -9.79 28.74
C LYS A 500 -6.81 -8.35 28.37
N MET A 501 -7.21 -7.93 27.17
CA MET A 501 -7.26 -6.53 26.78
C MET A 501 -8.68 -6.01 27.04
N ARG A 502 -9.04 -4.86 26.46
CA ARG A 502 -10.39 -4.32 26.58
C ARG A 502 -11.16 -4.47 25.26
N PRO A 503 -11.94 -5.54 25.07
CA PRO A 503 -12.75 -5.67 23.86
C PRO A 503 -13.84 -4.59 23.83
N VAL A 504 -13.87 -3.79 22.76
CA VAL A 504 -14.87 -2.71 22.58
C VAL A 504 -15.86 -3.01 21.46
N ILE A 505 -15.41 -3.75 20.44
CA ILE A 505 -16.18 -4.27 19.32
C ILE A 505 -15.72 -5.72 19.07
N VAL A 506 -16.60 -6.60 18.60
CA VAL A 506 -16.26 -7.95 18.09
C VAL A 506 -16.77 -8.13 16.67
N GLU A 507 -15.93 -8.61 15.77
CA GLU A 507 -16.31 -8.99 14.41
C GLU A 507 -16.31 -10.52 14.28
N ALA A 508 -17.40 -11.15 14.75
CA ALA A 508 -17.65 -12.58 14.52
C ALA A 508 -18.46 -12.73 13.23
N VAL A 509 -17.84 -13.11 12.11
CA VAL A 509 -18.43 -12.99 10.77
C VAL A 509 -18.84 -14.35 10.21
N ALA A 510 -20.15 -14.55 10.06
CA ALA A 510 -20.75 -15.63 9.27
C ALA A 510 -20.93 -15.14 7.84
N THR A 511 -20.40 -15.90 6.89
CA THR A 511 -20.43 -15.55 5.48
C THR A 511 -21.40 -16.50 4.74
N ASP A 512 -21.32 -17.82 4.95
CA ASP A 512 -22.31 -18.80 4.47
C ASP A 512 -23.03 -19.43 5.66
N GLN A 513 -24.21 -18.89 5.98
CA GLN A 513 -25.03 -19.34 7.12
C GLN A 513 -25.55 -20.78 6.97
N GLN A 514 -25.48 -21.40 5.80
CA GLN A 514 -25.90 -22.79 5.60
C GLN A 514 -24.78 -23.78 5.96
N SER A 515 -23.53 -23.38 5.80
CA SER A 515 -22.36 -24.16 6.17
C SER A 515 -22.27 -24.42 7.68
N ALA A 516 -21.57 -25.49 8.07
CA ALA A 516 -21.31 -25.78 9.48
C ALA A 516 -20.53 -24.64 10.16
N ALA A 517 -19.55 -24.07 9.47
CA ALA A 517 -18.75 -22.94 9.94
C ALA A 517 -19.59 -21.65 10.11
N GLY A 518 -20.52 -21.36 9.18
CA GLY A 518 -21.41 -20.21 9.32
C GLY A 518 -22.40 -20.36 10.48
N LYS A 519 -22.99 -21.56 10.64
CA LYS A 519 -23.81 -21.89 11.82
C LYS A 519 -23.01 -21.76 13.12
N ALA A 520 -21.76 -22.20 13.11
CA ALA A 520 -20.85 -22.03 14.23
C ALA A 520 -20.66 -20.56 14.59
N MET A 521 -20.47 -19.67 13.61
CA MET A 521 -20.31 -18.23 13.88
C MET A 521 -21.58 -17.58 14.47
N GLU A 522 -22.78 -18.02 14.08
CA GLU A 522 -24.03 -17.55 14.72
C GLU A 522 -24.17 -18.06 16.16
N LEU A 523 -23.77 -19.31 16.43
CA LEU A 523 -23.68 -19.85 17.79
C LEU A 523 -22.65 -19.08 18.62
N THR A 524 -21.47 -18.79 18.08
CA THR A 524 -20.43 -17.97 18.71
C THR A 524 -20.98 -16.62 19.13
N ARG A 525 -21.67 -15.91 18.23
CA ARG A 525 -22.33 -14.62 18.55
C ARG A 525 -23.33 -14.76 19.69
N THR A 526 -24.16 -15.81 19.65
CA THR A 526 -25.17 -16.07 20.69
C THR A 526 -24.53 -16.30 22.05
N ARG A 527 -23.44 -17.08 22.10
CA ARG A 527 -22.68 -17.37 23.33
C ARG A 527 -21.98 -16.13 23.88
N LEU A 528 -21.36 -15.33 23.01
CA LEU A 528 -20.64 -14.11 23.44
C LEU A 528 -21.56 -12.97 23.90
N ARG A 529 -22.84 -12.99 23.53
CA ARG A 529 -23.83 -12.00 24.01
C ARG A 529 -24.44 -12.33 25.37
N GLN A 530 -24.15 -13.51 25.92
CA GLN A 530 -24.66 -13.91 27.24
C GLN A 530 -24.08 -13.00 28.34
N PRO A 531 -24.84 -12.70 29.42
CA PRO A 531 -24.43 -11.75 30.45
C PRO A 531 -23.13 -12.09 31.19
N ASP A 532 -22.77 -13.37 31.23
CA ASP A 532 -21.56 -13.92 31.85
C ASP A 532 -20.33 -13.91 30.94
N SER A 533 -20.50 -13.63 29.64
CA SER A 533 -19.38 -13.49 28.71
C SER A 533 -18.58 -12.22 28.97
N ALA A 534 -17.26 -12.29 28.80
CA ALA A 534 -16.39 -11.11 28.77
C ALA A 534 -16.76 -10.09 27.67
N TYR A 535 -17.58 -10.52 26.71
CA TYR A 535 -18.05 -9.70 25.58
C TYR A 535 -19.48 -9.19 25.76
N ALA A 536 -20.13 -9.43 26.90
CA ALA A 536 -21.52 -9.04 27.14
C ALA A 536 -21.80 -7.55 26.89
N GLN A 537 -20.79 -6.70 27.07
CA GLN A 537 -20.82 -5.24 26.93
C GLN A 537 -20.20 -4.73 25.63
N ALA A 538 -19.54 -5.59 24.85
CA ALA A 538 -18.95 -5.22 23.58
C ALA A 538 -20.02 -5.09 22.49
N ALA A 539 -19.81 -4.17 21.55
CA ALA A 539 -20.63 -4.08 20.36
C ALA A 539 -20.24 -5.17 19.37
N PHE A 540 -21.18 -5.58 18.52
CA PHE A 540 -20.89 -6.49 17.41
C PHE A 540 -20.78 -5.69 16.13
N SER A 541 -19.72 -5.91 15.37
CA SER A 541 -19.54 -5.24 14.09
C SER A 541 -19.75 -6.20 12.94
N SER A 542 -20.13 -5.60 11.82
CA SER A 542 -20.07 -6.22 10.50
C SER A 542 -19.45 -5.23 9.53
N GLY A 543 -18.39 -5.67 8.85
CA GLY A 543 -17.78 -4.92 7.75
C GLY A 543 -18.47 -5.23 6.43
N TYR A 544 -18.79 -4.18 5.67
CA TYR A 544 -19.41 -4.29 4.35
C TYR A 544 -18.50 -3.64 3.33
N ARG A 545 -17.73 -4.48 2.64
CA ARG A 545 -17.01 -4.10 1.43
C ARG A 545 -17.25 -5.18 0.39
N TYR A 546 -17.98 -4.80 -0.65
CA TYR A 546 -18.33 -5.69 -1.76
C TYR A 546 -17.60 -5.32 -3.05
N GLU A 547 -16.97 -4.13 -3.08
CA GLU A 547 -16.16 -3.60 -4.17
C GLU A 547 -15.33 -2.42 -3.66
N ASP A 548 -14.21 -2.13 -4.30
CA ASP A 548 -13.55 -0.81 -4.22
C ASP A 548 -14.04 0.10 -5.33
N PHE A 549 -14.21 -0.50 -6.50
CA PHE A 549 -14.71 0.21 -7.65
C PHE A 549 -15.54 -0.67 -8.56
N SER A 550 -16.37 -0.02 -9.37
CA SER A 550 -17.22 -0.67 -10.35
C SER A 550 -17.06 -0.07 -11.74
N LEU A 551 -17.33 -0.88 -12.75
CA LEU A 551 -17.32 -0.47 -14.14
C LEU A 551 -18.71 -0.71 -14.77
N PRO A 552 -19.32 0.30 -15.43
CA PRO A 552 -20.62 0.13 -16.07
C PRO A 552 -20.57 -0.83 -17.26
N ARG A 553 -21.68 -1.55 -17.48
CA ARG A 553 -21.97 -2.37 -18.65
C ARG A 553 -22.97 -1.68 -19.56
N ALA A 554 -22.97 -2.05 -20.84
CA ALA A 554 -23.88 -1.48 -21.84
C ALA A 554 -25.36 -1.75 -21.52
N ASN A 555 -25.65 -2.80 -20.75
CA ASN A 555 -27.00 -3.15 -20.28
C ASN A 555 -27.39 -2.50 -18.94
N HIS A 556 -26.62 -1.53 -18.45
CA HIS A 556 -26.76 -0.88 -17.14
C HIS A 556 -26.38 -1.72 -15.91
N ASP A 557 -25.90 -2.96 -16.10
CA ASP A 557 -25.25 -3.70 -15.00
C ASP A 557 -23.86 -3.11 -14.70
N LYS A 558 -23.21 -3.63 -13.67
CA LYS A 558 -21.84 -3.26 -13.29
C LYS A 558 -20.98 -4.50 -13.09
N ASP A 559 -19.73 -4.40 -13.52
CA ASP A 559 -18.65 -5.27 -13.02
C ASP A 559 -18.07 -4.67 -11.74
N TYR A 560 -17.76 -5.52 -10.78
CA TYR A 560 -17.24 -5.12 -9.48
C TYR A 560 -15.82 -5.64 -9.28
N TYR A 561 -14.96 -4.80 -8.68
CA TYR A 561 -13.55 -5.10 -8.47
C TYR A 561 -13.12 -4.70 -7.06
N VAL A 562 -12.12 -5.40 -6.54
CA VAL A 562 -11.40 -5.04 -5.30
C VAL A 562 -9.89 -4.99 -5.53
N TRP A 563 -9.23 -4.11 -4.79
CA TRP A 563 -7.81 -4.13 -4.50
C TRP A 563 -7.53 -5.13 -3.39
N ARG A 564 -6.66 -6.09 -3.68
CA ARG A 564 -6.14 -7.01 -2.67
C ARG A 564 -4.90 -6.39 -2.00
N ASN A 565 -4.12 -7.18 -1.27
CA ASN A 565 -3.12 -6.66 -0.36
C ASN A 565 -1.80 -6.26 -1.01
N PHE A 566 -1.56 -6.50 -2.30
CA PHE A 566 -0.34 -6.05 -3.00
C PHE A 566 -0.65 -5.09 -4.14
N GLY A 567 -1.85 -4.51 -4.14
CA GLY A 567 -2.32 -3.59 -5.17
C GLY A 567 -2.85 -4.27 -6.42
N GLU A 568 -3.05 -5.59 -6.41
CA GLU A 568 -3.66 -6.32 -7.52
C GLU A 568 -5.18 -6.19 -7.55
N MET A 569 -5.73 -6.07 -8.76
CA MET A 569 -7.17 -6.02 -8.98
C MET A 569 -7.74 -7.43 -9.07
N GLN A 570 -8.80 -7.69 -8.33
CA GLN A 570 -9.60 -8.91 -8.46
C GLN A 570 -11.00 -8.54 -8.90
N LYS A 571 -11.41 -9.06 -10.07
CA LYS A 571 -12.81 -9.04 -10.46
C LYS A 571 -13.60 -9.97 -9.58
N LEU A 572 -14.74 -9.50 -9.07
CA LEU A 572 -15.65 -10.32 -8.29
C LEU A 572 -16.65 -10.99 -9.23
N SER A 573 -16.57 -12.31 -9.36
CA SER A 573 -17.40 -13.10 -10.27
C SER A 573 -17.90 -14.37 -9.58
N GLY A 574 -19.21 -14.63 -9.67
CA GLY A 574 -19.79 -15.92 -9.23
C GLY A 574 -19.81 -16.14 -7.72
N GLU A 575 -19.51 -15.13 -6.90
CA GLU A 575 -19.62 -15.24 -5.45
C GLU A 575 -21.10 -15.25 -5.03
N ALA A 576 -21.50 -16.28 -4.27
CA ALA A 576 -22.81 -16.38 -3.63
C ALA A 576 -23.04 -15.28 -2.57
N PHE A 577 -22.02 -14.48 -2.26
CA PHE A 577 -22.08 -13.24 -1.49
C PHE A 577 -22.87 -12.16 -2.23
N GLY A 578 -24.18 -12.36 -2.25
CA GLY A 578 -25.19 -11.32 -2.21
C GLY A 578 -25.31 -10.46 -3.46
N ILE A 579 -26.10 -10.93 -4.43
CA ILE A 579 -26.87 -10.03 -5.32
C ILE A 579 -27.74 -9.06 -4.49
N GLN A 580 -28.09 -9.47 -3.26
CA GLN A 580 -28.66 -8.65 -2.20
C GLN A 580 -27.82 -8.83 -0.94
N ARG A 581 -27.60 -7.74 -0.20
CA ARG A 581 -26.96 -7.80 1.11
C ARG A 581 -27.80 -8.66 2.06
N THR A 582 -27.43 -9.91 2.27
CA THR A 582 -28.05 -10.76 3.31
C THR A 582 -27.77 -10.23 4.72
N THR A 583 -26.74 -9.40 4.90
CA THR A 583 -26.38 -8.82 6.19
C THR A 583 -26.83 -7.38 6.38
N ALA A 584 -27.33 -6.66 5.36
CA ALA A 584 -28.06 -5.40 5.59
C ALA A 584 -29.48 -5.59 6.15
N GLY A 585 -29.77 -6.81 6.65
CA GLY A 585 -30.87 -7.11 7.56
C GLY A 585 -30.40 -7.85 8.83
N ALA A 586 -29.11 -8.11 8.98
CA ALA A 586 -28.55 -8.46 10.26
C ALA A 586 -28.37 -7.13 10.99
N PHE A 587 -28.72 -7.08 12.27
CA PHE A 587 -28.39 -5.98 13.17
C PHE A 587 -29.42 -4.83 13.20
N ARG A 588 -30.62 -5.17 13.69
CA ARG A 588 -31.69 -4.22 13.99
C ARG A 588 -31.75 -3.85 15.48
N ASP A 589 -30.85 -4.40 16.31
CA ASP A 589 -30.92 -4.33 17.77
C ASP A 589 -29.86 -3.38 18.36
N ALA A 590 -29.77 -3.30 19.69
CA ALA A 590 -28.81 -2.44 20.39
C ALA A 590 -27.40 -3.07 20.46
N GLY A 591 -26.37 -2.25 20.17
CA GLY A 591 -24.96 -2.60 20.33
C GLY A 591 -24.28 -3.12 19.08
N GLU A 592 -24.46 -2.43 17.97
CA GLU A 592 -23.98 -2.86 16.65
C GLU A 592 -23.24 -1.71 15.97
N SER A 593 -22.11 -2.03 15.32
CA SER A 593 -21.30 -1.06 14.56
C SER A 593 -21.20 -1.52 13.10
N LEU A 594 -21.32 -0.56 12.19
CA LEU A 594 -21.36 -0.78 10.76
C LEU A 594 -20.14 -0.13 10.10
N LEU A 595 -19.21 -0.93 9.60
CA LEU A 595 -18.04 -0.45 8.88
C LEU A 595 -18.35 -0.32 7.37
N THR A 596 -18.18 0.87 6.80
CA THR A 596 -18.65 1.21 5.44
C THR A 596 -17.90 2.38 4.78
N ASP A 597 -17.88 2.39 3.45
CA ASP A 597 -17.38 3.50 2.60
C ASP A 597 -18.43 4.60 2.36
N GLN A 598 -19.72 4.27 2.44
CA GLN A 598 -20.84 5.18 2.14
C GLN A 598 -21.77 5.32 3.34
N PRO A 599 -21.31 6.00 4.40
CA PRO A 599 -21.95 5.96 5.71
C PRO A 599 -23.29 6.71 5.77
N GLU A 600 -23.62 7.58 4.82
CA GLU A 600 -24.90 8.32 4.80
C GLU A 600 -26.04 7.44 4.31
N GLU A 601 -25.81 6.70 3.24
CA GLU A 601 -26.71 5.70 2.68
C GLU A 601 -26.96 4.58 3.68
N GLU A 602 -25.93 4.15 4.40
CA GLU A 602 -26.07 3.18 5.48
C GLU A 602 -26.92 3.71 6.63
N LEU A 603 -26.66 4.93 7.08
CA LEU A 603 -27.47 5.57 8.12
C LEU A 603 -28.93 5.66 7.66
N LEU A 604 -29.18 6.06 6.41
CA LEU A 604 -30.51 6.06 5.85
C LEU A 604 -31.14 4.67 5.84
N ALA A 605 -30.38 3.64 5.43
CA ALA A 605 -30.87 2.28 5.36
C ALA A 605 -31.25 1.73 6.74
N LEU A 606 -30.47 2.08 7.78
CA LEU A 606 -30.78 1.76 9.17
C LEU A 606 -32.07 2.45 9.64
N LEU A 607 -32.28 3.72 9.28
CA LEU A 607 -33.49 4.48 9.64
C LEU A 607 -34.74 3.98 8.92
N GLU A 608 -34.61 3.66 7.63
CA GLU A 608 -35.71 3.14 6.79
C GLU A 608 -35.91 1.64 6.93
N ASN A 609 -35.08 0.97 7.75
CA ASN A 609 -35.13 -0.45 8.00
C ASN A 609 -35.01 -1.33 6.73
N ARG A 610 -34.17 -0.90 5.77
CA ARG A 610 -34.06 -1.52 4.43
C ARG A 610 -32.68 -2.10 4.16
N THR A 611 -32.64 -3.08 3.26
CA THR A 611 -31.39 -3.58 2.67
C THR A 611 -30.98 -2.72 1.47
N LEU A 612 -29.68 -2.59 1.23
CA LEU A 612 -29.13 -1.96 0.04
C LEU A 612 -28.65 -3.02 -0.96
N ALA A 613 -28.76 -2.72 -2.25
CA ALA A 613 -28.20 -3.58 -3.29
C ALA A 613 -26.66 -3.50 -3.28
N ARG A 614 -26.02 -4.49 -3.89
CA ARG A 614 -24.59 -4.43 -4.21
C ARG A 614 -24.29 -3.24 -5.14
N GLY A 615 -23.09 -2.66 -5.07
CA GLY A 615 -22.70 -1.56 -5.95
C GLY A 615 -23.03 -0.18 -5.41
N HIS A 616 -23.50 -0.08 -4.18
CA HIS A 616 -23.75 1.18 -3.49
C HIS A 616 -22.53 1.63 -2.67
N THR A 617 -21.77 0.70 -2.07
CA THR A 617 -20.52 0.95 -1.32
C THR A 617 -19.31 0.74 -2.22
N GLY A 618 -18.95 1.76 -2.98
CA GLY A 618 -17.74 1.76 -3.81
C GLY A 618 -17.75 2.88 -4.83
N MET A 619 -16.59 3.19 -5.41
CA MET A 619 -16.49 4.25 -6.42
C MET A 619 -16.86 3.70 -7.80
N GLU A 620 -17.73 4.37 -8.55
CA GLU A 620 -17.95 4.01 -9.96
C GLU A 620 -16.89 4.67 -10.84
N LEU A 621 -16.38 3.98 -11.86
CA LEU A 621 -15.49 4.58 -12.84
C LEU A 621 -16.28 5.43 -13.85
N ASP A 622 -15.77 6.61 -14.18
CA ASP A 622 -16.35 7.50 -15.20
C ASP A 622 -15.76 7.18 -16.58
N LEU A 623 -16.06 5.98 -17.08
CA LEU A 623 -15.51 5.44 -18.31
C LEU A 623 -16.61 4.84 -19.21
N PRO A 624 -16.37 4.72 -20.53
CA PRO A 624 -17.30 4.06 -21.43
C PRO A 624 -17.68 2.66 -20.92
N PRO A 625 -18.95 2.25 -21.03
CA PRO A 625 -19.34 0.89 -20.67
C PRO A 625 -18.53 -0.15 -21.45
N GLU A 626 -18.30 -1.31 -20.85
CA GLU A 626 -17.50 -2.41 -21.43
C GLU A 626 -15.99 -2.14 -21.56
N THR A 627 -15.47 -1.08 -20.92
CA THR A 627 -14.02 -0.83 -20.87
C THR A 627 -13.28 -2.04 -20.31
N LEU A 628 -12.27 -2.53 -21.02
CA LEU A 628 -11.51 -3.69 -20.56
C LEU A 628 -10.53 -3.30 -19.45
N ILE A 629 -10.57 -4.02 -18.33
CA ILE A 629 -9.60 -3.88 -17.24
C ILE A 629 -8.64 -5.06 -17.30
N ASP A 630 -7.34 -4.76 -17.45
CA ASP A 630 -6.28 -5.76 -17.36
C ASP A 630 -5.93 -6.03 -15.90
N THR A 631 -6.63 -6.99 -15.29
CA THR A 631 -6.37 -7.43 -13.91
C THR A 631 -5.02 -8.13 -13.75
N ALA A 632 -4.32 -8.46 -14.85
CA ALA A 632 -3.03 -9.14 -14.83
C ALA A 632 -1.85 -8.19 -15.03
N ARG A 633 -2.07 -6.87 -15.19
CA ARG A 633 -1.02 -5.87 -15.46
C ARG A 633 0.20 -6.02 -14.55
N ASP A 634 -0.04 -6.14 -13.25
CA ASP A 634 1.02 -6.16 -12.23
C ASP A 634 1.28 -7.56 -11.68
N ALA A 635 0.78 -8.62 -12.34
CA ALA A 635 0.79 -9.97 -11.78
C ALA A 635 2.20 -10.46 -11.42
N ALA A 636 3.21 -10.15 -12.24
CA ALA A 636 4.58 -10.58 -11.99
C ALA A 636 5.21 -9.91 -10.75
N ILE A 637 4.99 -8.60 -10.57
CA ILE A 637 5.51 -7.89 -9.40
C ILE A 637 4.73 -8.27 -8.14
N VAL A 638 3.42 -8.46 -8.26
CA VAL A 638 2.56 -8.95 -7.17
C VAL A 638 2.99 -10.35 -6.73
N GLU A 639 3.26 -11.27 -7.67
CA GLU A 639 3.76 -12.61 -7.37
C GLU A 639 5.10 -12.55 -6.64
N GLN A 640 6.02 -11.71 -7.12
CA GLN A 640 7.30 -11.50 -6.44
C GLN A 640 7.10 -10.99 -5.00
N ARG A 641 6.29 -9.95 -4.80
CA ARG A 641 6.07 -9.35 -3.47
C ARG A 641 5.32 -10.31 -2.54
N THR A 642 4.38 -11.07 -3.08
CA THR A 642 3.69 -12.13 -2.34
C THR A 642 4.67 -13.19 -1.84
N ASN A 643 5.60 -13.64 -2.68
CA ASN A 643 6.62 -14.61 -2.30
C ASN A 643 7.60 -14.05 -1.24
N GLU A 644 8.07 -12.82 -1.42
CA GLU A 644 8.93 -12.14 -0.44
C GLU A 644 8.22 -11.95 0.90
N PHE A 645 6.94 -11.57 0.87
CA PHE A 645 6.11 -11.40 2.04
C PHE A 645 5.91 -12.74 2.79
N HIS A 646 5.56 -13.82 2.08
CA HIS A 646 5.44 -15.14 2.68
C HIS A 646 6.76 -15.67 3.24
N ALA A 647 7.90 -15.35 2.61
CA ALA A 647 9.21 -15.72 3.14
C ALA A 647 9.57 -14.95 4.43
N ALA A 648 9.03 -13.74 4.61
CA ALA A 648 9.24 -12.90 5.78
C ALA A 648 8.20 -13.09 6.89
N SER A 649 7.09 -13.79 6.62
CA SER A 649 6.01 -13.96 7.59
C SER A 649 6.47 -14.78 8.81
N LYS A 650 5.99 -14.40 9.99
CA LYS A 650 6.38 -15.02 11.26
C LYS A 650 5.21 -15.83 11.81
N PRO A 651 5.15 -17.15 11.57
CA PRO A 651 4.08 -17.97 12.13
C PRO A 651 4.15 -18.00 13.66
N ALA A 652 3.06 -18.40 14.29
CA ALA A 652 3.03 -18.67 15.72
C ALA A 652 4.15 -19.65 16.11
N ASP A 653 4.85 -19.38 17.21
CA ASP A 653 5.83 -20.28 17.83
C ASP A 653 5.12 -21.10 18.93
N PRO A 654 4.74 -22.37 18.67
CA PRO A 654 3.90 -23.11 19.61
C PRO A 654 4.61 -23.38 20.94
N ALA A 655 5.93 -23.56 20.91
CA ALA A 655 6.71 -23.81 22.11
C ALA A 655 6.75 -22.57 23.02
N HIS A 656 6.96 -21.38 22.43
CA HIS A 656 6.98 -20.14 23.20
C HIS A 656 5.57 -19.73 23.66
N VAL A 657 4.54 -19.94 22.84
CA VAL A 657 3.12 -19.76 23.25
C VAL A 657 2.77 -20.66 24.43
N ALA A 658 3.18 -21.94 24.39
CA ALA A 658 2.99 -22.86 25.52
C ALA A 658 3.76 -22.38 26.76
N ALA A 659 4.98 -21.86 26.60
CA ALA A 659 5.76 -21.29 27.70
C ALA A 659 5.06 -20.07 28.33
N VAL A 660 4.43 -19.20 27.52
CA VAL A 660 3.62 -18.05 28.01
C VAL A 660 2.42 -18.52 28.84
N ARG A 661 1.73 -19.59 28.40
CA ARG A 661 0.62 -20.21 29.15
C ARG A 661 1.10 -20.78 30.48
N GLU A 662 2.19 -21.55 30.45
CA GLU A 662 2.74 -22.20 31.63
C GLU A 662 3.31 -21.20 32.64
N GLY A 663 4.04 -20.19 32.17
CA GLY A 663 4.57 -19.11 33.02
C GLY A 663 3.49 -18.41 33.83
N ARG A 664 2.37 -18.08 33.20
CA ARG A 664 1.22 -17.49 33.90
C ARG A 664 0.58 -18.44 34.91
N ARG A 665 0.59 -19.75 34.65
CA ARG A 665 0.13 -20.77 35.62
C ARG A 665 1.04 -20.80 36.86
N LEU A 666 2.36 -20.77 36.65
CA LEU A 666 3.36 -20.73 37.71
C LEU A 666 3.21 -19.46 38.57
N ASP A 667 3.00 -18.31 37.96
CA ASP A 667 2.80 -17.03 38.67
C ASP A 667 1.56 -17.06 39.57
N ARG A 668 0.45 -17.63 39.09
CA ARG A 668 -0.78 -17.80 39.90
C ARG A 668 -0.57 -18.77 41.06
N ALA A 669 0.21 -19.83 40.87
CA ALA A 669 0.57 -20.74 41.96
C ALA A 669 1.49 -20.06 43.00
N ALA A 670 2.37 -19.16 42.55
CA ALA A 670 3.28 -18.37 43.39
C ALA A 670 2.62 -17.18 44.12
N GLN A 671 1.37 -16.83 43.79
CA GLN A 671 0.56 -15.88 44.59
C GLN A 671 0.00 -16.50 45.88
N ARG A 672 0.23 -17.79 46.14
CA ARG A 672 0.28 -18.33 47.51
C ARG A 672 1.66 -18.00 48.09
N PRO A 673 1.77 -17.58 49.36
CA PRO A 673 2.97 -16.94 49.89
C PRO A 673 4.24 -17.73 49.51
N HIS A 674 5.23 -17.01 48.98
CA HIS A 674 6.50 -17.56 48.51
C HIS A 674 7.09 -18.51 49.55
N ASP A 675 7.15 -19.80 49.22
CA ASP A 675 7.90 -20.77 50.01
C ASP A 675 9.41 -20.54 49.75
N ALA A 676 10.09 -19.97 50.75
CA ALA A 676 11.53 -19.75 50.72
C ALA A 676 12.31 -21.05 50.47
N ALA A 677 11.76 -22.21 50.84
CA ALA A 677 12.38 -23.52 50.64
C ALA A 677 12.41 -23.93 49.16
N ALA A 678 11.35 -23.64 48.40
CA ALA A 678 11.32 -23.92 46.95
C ALA A 678 12.34 -23.05 46.19
N ARG A 679 12.59 -21.83 46.68
CA ARG A 679 13.59 -20.91 46.13
C ARG A 679 15.01 -21.38 46.44
N GLN A 680 15.27 -21.81 47.68
CA GLN A 680 16.54 -22.44 48.06
C GLN A 680 16.82 -23.74 47.30
N ALA A 681 15.79 -24.55 46.99
CA ALA A 681 15.97 -25.78 46.23
C ALA A 681 16.38 -25.54 44.77
N ALA A 682 15.86 -24.48 44.14
CA ALA A 682 16.26 -24.09 42.78
C ALA A 682 17.70 -23.54 42.74
N ASP A 683 18.07 -22.71 43.72
CA ASP A 683 19.43 -22.18 43.86
C ASP A 683 20.46 -23.28 44.15
N ALA A 684 20.13 -24.23 45.04
CA ALA A 684 20.98 -25.39 45.34
C ALA A 684 21.20 -26.29 44.10
N ARG A 685 20.21 -26.37 43.20
CA ARG A 685 20.34 -27.10 41.93
C ARG A 685 21.20 -26.36 40.90
N ALA A 686 21.21 -25.03 40.90
CA ALA A 686 22.09 -24.24 40.03
C ALA A 686 23.54 -24.26 40.54
N GLU A 687 23.72 -24.26 41.86
CA GLU A 687 25.01 -24.40 42.55
C GLU A 687 25.63 -25.79 42.32
N SER A 688 24.83 -26.87 42.37
CA SER A 688 25.32 -28.24 42.07
C SER A 688 25.73 -28.45 40.61
N LEU A 689 25.27 -27.58 39.70
CA LEU A 689 25.70 -27.56 38.30
C LEU A 689 26.92 -26.65 38.06
N GLY A 690 27.47 -26.04 39.11
CA GLY A 690 28.64 -25.15 39.04
C GLY A 690 28.39 -23.82 38.33
N ARG A 691 27.13 -23.37 38.27
CA ARG A 691 26.72 -22.21 37.44
C ARG A 691 26.33 -20.96 38.25
N LEU A 692 26.57 -20.95 39.56
CA LEU A 692 26.25 -19.84 40.43
C LEU A 692 27.54 -19.17 40.93
N THR A 693 27.75 -17.88 40.65
CA THR A 693 28.79 -17.06 41.32
C THR A 693 28.13 -15.94 42.12
N ASP A 694 28.83 -15.38 43.11
CA ASP A 694 28.26 -14.39 44.04
C ASP A 694 27.82 -13.08 43.37
N GLN A 695 28.35 -12.78 42.18
CA GLN A 695 27.96 -11.63 41.37
C GLN A 695 26.59 -11.81 40.67
N TYR A 696 26.17 -13.06 40.43
CA TYR A 696 24.98 -13.40 39.62
C TYR A 696 23.95 -14.25 40.38
N ARG A 697 24.07 -14.28 41.72
CA ARG A 697 23.11 -14.94 42.61
C ARG A 697 21.74 -14.30 42.43
N GLY A 698 20.83 -15.02 41.76
CA GLY A 698 19.53 -14.50 41.37
C GLY A 698 19.53 -13.63 40.11
N ALA A 699 20.34 -13.92 39.10
CA ALA A 699 20.18 -13.39 37.74
C ALA A 699 19.98 -14.55 36.73
N PRO A 700 19.30 -14.35 35.58
CA PRO A 700 19.07 -15.42 34.62
C PRO A 700 20.36 -15.80 33.86
N VAL A 701 20.48 -17.08 33.45
CA VAL A 701 21.60 -17.60 32.62
C VAL A 701 21.79 -16.82 31.32
N THR A 702 20.74 -16.20 30.79
CA THR A 702 20.81 -15.32 29.61
C THR A 702 21.55 -14.02 29.89
N HIS A 703 21.54 -13.49 31.12
CA HIS A 703 22.38 -12.37 31.51
C HIS A 703 23.86 -12.77 31.53
N TYR A 704 24.17 -13.99 32.00
CA TYR A 704 25.52 -14.54 31.94
C TYR A 704 26.00 -14.72 30.48
N LEU A 705 25.15 -15.26 29.60
CA LEU A 705 25.47 -15.44 28.17
C LEU A 705 25.59 -14.11 27.41
N ASN A 706 24.75 -13.12 27.73
CA ASN A 706 24.82 -11.79 27.13
C ASN A 706 26.06 -11.00 27.59
N GLU A 707 26.51 -11.16 28.84
CA GLU A 707 27.77 -10.57 29.32
C GLU A 707 29.00 -11.27 28.74
N GLN A 708 28.97 -12.59 28.57
CA GLN A 708 30.05 -13.30 27.87
C GLN A 708 30.12 -12.93 26.38
N ALA A 709 28.98 -12.71 25.72
CA ALA A 709 28.93 -12.28 24.33
C ALA A 709 29.52 -10.87 24.10
N LYS A 710 29.56 -10.01 25.14
CA LYS A 710 30.22 -8.68 25.08
C LYS A 710 31.74 -8.74 25.15
N GLN A 711 32.31 -9.86 25.64
CA GLN A 711 33.76 -10.05 25.74
C GLN A 711 34.36 -10.74 24.50
N ILE A 712 33.51 -11.16 23.56
CA ILE A 712 33.91 -11.66 22.26
C ILE A 712 33.95 -10.43 21.35
N GLU A 713 35.14 -9.85 21.15
CA GLU A 713 35.31 -8.78 20.16
C GLU A 713 34.88 -9.30 18.77
N PRO A 714 34.29 -8.45 17.90
CA PRO A 714 34.06 -8.82 16.52
C PRO A 714 35.42 -9.05 15.84
N GLU A 715 35.65 -10.25 15.30
CA GLU A 715 36.79 -10.49 14.42
C GLU A 715 36.76 -9.48 13.26
N GLN A 716 37.93 -8.88 13.02
CA GLN A 716 38.22 -7.82 12.04
C GLN A 716 37.95 -8.23 10.59
#